data_AF-A0A0N9VZR9-F1
#
_entry.id   AF-A0A0N9VZR9-F1
#
_cell.length_a   1.000
_cell.length_b   1.000
_cell.length_c   1.000
_cell.angle_alpha   90.00
_cell.angle_beta   90.00
_cell.angle_gamma   90.00
#
_symmetry.space_group_name_H-M   'P 1'
#
loop_
_entity.id
_entity.type
_entity.pdbx_description
1 polymer ?
#
loop_
_entity_poly.entity_id
_entity_poly.type
_entity_poly.pdbx_seq_one_letter_code
_entity_poly.pdbx_strand_id
1 'polypeptide(L)'
;MSKDKRQKIWNELKITYTKIKEIHSAPQIISKDQYLSLTPITNADEDNAYSDMLKFALSQDKINNIAITGPYGSGKSSVLLTFQTQNPNWKYLNISLATFKDHLEIEGTNNKEIEIEAIEKSILQQLFYSVDQKTLPRSRLKRIVTVKPRELLANTLFIMFWIFLTLFVFFPGSIFFDKFSILASSEQFAQITFSLLFLSYCIVGLFTGIKYIEKLKELKLKFQDTEITLNNDKTESILNKHLDEILYFFERTDFNIIIIEDLDRFENSEIFIRLRELNTLINNSKQVKRPIVFLYAIRDNMFKDKDRSKFFDFIIPIIPVINPTNAYDLIRKNYINKENNSQLHNEIEDIFLHQVSLYFDDMRLVTNIFNEFKLYVKKLNNPNLNKNKLLALIIYKNHYPAEFANLHSNKGEIFQIFKNKKKKIIASQLEEIKKEIKNLEEKIQTSELEIIQNIIELRKLYIHEILKRFPQITNIGNRYYSINHITYLIKLKVGELDLDYENLTLDENFEIIKKANNIQWVVEIQNNIQHTNIEIKNNQDITFSFKTIENIVHSSLSYKERETRIKNREVTNRGEILEQKQALLNKKNNLKLNTLKELLTIYSSEEFFESDMHPPLLQFLVREGYIDEHYPDYISFFIDSVINITERDYAQCVINHLNSEFDLTLTNVEKILEKYLTPRQFLHTSILNFNLVDFILKNDTQFKDHYNNLFKLLSNQDERSIQFIFEYIDKGENSPLFINEIVKSWQTFFKYIHTSMTDEKVESYLLLIFKNLEKENIPLLNKDDILKNYLSSKRNFIEYIKDAYSTEQEILNFLQLIKPIFEYLDCTNQNNVSIFNEICRNEYFEFNEKMILQIISINNEDKKIDEIKNIFTSKPYGTLQDFAPDYLKTQVDQSISHFFEEVYISSSENLNESSNNFIKLINNEDLDNSHKEWLIENNEVQISDLNEIKNKTLWSHILKNYRLNPTWNSILYYYEIIESNIDKTIIEYINSPEVYNKLKEEKISEANSFDKLGDISKKFQRDLLKENLLNISAYQCIIKSIYFTYNNLDISQLSEDKILLLCRNKVLTLNCENLDNLRNKTKNLVIEFLLPFQNILSSKVPEDIELSNDELELILASNNFTNTFKKNIIDKLKIDLFSKSENIRISIIKLYKSLSLKLPQEYLDFYFEKSISNTKNLELLIDQIKYLEHEKICKYLSLLQNPYNEISIAGRHIIILNDLNSKLSLELEKVSFIHKKEIKRYKIAQDKIVFYTK
;
A
#
# COMPACT_ATOMS: atom_id res chain seq x y z
N MET A 1 -46.27 -86.96 -48.94
CA MET A 1 -45.87 -85.65 -48.38
C MET A 1 -44.44 -85.35 -48.86
N SER A 2 -44.22 -84.29 -49.63
CA SER A 2 -42.94 -84.00 -50.31
C SER A 2 -41.81 -83.69 -49.31
N LYS A 3 -40.56 -83.94 -49.71
CA LYS A 3 -39.34 -83.68 -48.91
C LYS A 3 -39.29 -82.24 -48.36
N ASP A 4 -39.68 -81.26 -49.18
CA ASP A 4 -39.73 -79.85 -48.76
C ASP A 4 -40.69 -79.59 -47.59
N LYS A 5 -41.85 -80.28 -47.57
CA LYS A 5 -42.83 -80.12 -46.49
C LYS A 5 -42.31 -80.67 -45.17
N ARG A 6 -41.53 -81.76 -45.19
CA ARG A 6 -40.88 -82.30 -43.99
C ARG A 6 -39.77 -81.37 -43.48
N GLN A 7 -39.01 -80.76 -44.37
CA GLN A 7 -37.91 -79.87 -44.02
C GLN A 7 -38.40 -78.54 -43.42
N LYS A 8 -39.53 -78.02 -43.92
CA LYS A 8 -40.20 -76.85 -43.34
C LYS A 8 -40.72 -77.13 -41.92
N ILE A 9 -41.36 -78.28 -41.70
CA ILE A 9 -41.85 -78.69 -40.37
C ILE A 9 -40.68 -78.92 -39.40
N TRP A 10 -39.58 -79.52 -39.86
CA TRP A 10 -38.39 -79.71 -39.03
C TRP A 10 -37.76 -78.38 -38.64
N ASN A 11 -37.66 -77.43 -39.56
CA ASN A 11 -37.17 -76.09 -39.26
C ASN A 11 -38.09 -75.34 -38.29
N GLU A 12 -39.41 -75.42 -38.44
CA GLU A 12 -40.32 -74.81 -37.47
C GLU A 12 -40.24 -75.45 -36.09
N LEU A 13 -40.13 -76.78 -36.01
CA LEU A 13 -39.91 -77.50 -34.74
C LEU A 13 -38.59 -77.10 -34.09
N LYS A 14 -37.53 -76.90 -34.89
CA LYS A 14 -36.23 -76.45 -34.41
C LYS A 14 -36.31 -75.02 -33.87
N ILE A 15 -37.02 -74.12 -34.57
CA ILE A 15 -37.26 -72.74 -34.15
C ILE A 15 -38.09 -72.68 -32.87
N THR A 16 -39.16 -73.48 -32.77
CA THR A 16 -39.97 -73.57 -31.54
C THR A 16 -39.18 -74.16 -30.39
N TYR A 17 -38.34 -75.18 -30.63
CA TYR A 17 -37.47 -75.73 -29.61
C TYR A 17 -36.44 -74.71 -29.10
N THR A 18 -35.83 -73.89 -29.98
CA THR A 18 -34.96 -72.79 -29.55
C THR A 18 -35.71 -71.71 -28.75
N LYS A 19 -36.92 -71.32 -29.17
CA LYS A 19 -37.74 -70.35 -28.40
C LYS A 19 -38.16 -70.89 -27.04
N ILE A 20 -38.51 -72.17 -26.94
CA ILE A 20 -38.82 -72.82 -25.65
C ILE A 20 -37.56 -72.89 -24.77
N LYS A 21 -36.38 -73.11 -25.37
CA LYS A 21 -35.11 -73.10 -24.65
C LYS A 21 -34.73 -71.70 -24.13
N GLU A 22 -34.98 -70.64 -24.91
CA GLU A 22 -34.81 -69.24 -24.50
C GLU A 22 -35.77 -68.84 -23.36
N ILE A 23 -37.02 -69.32 -23.37
CA ILE A 23 -38.00 -69.07 -22.30
C ILE A 23 -37.62 -69.79 -21.00
N HIS A 24 -36.94 -70.95 -21.08
CA HIS A 24 -36.52 -71.73 -19.91
C HIS A 24 -35.11 -71.41 -19.40
N SER A 25 -34.25 -70.77 -20.19
CA SER A 25 -32.95 -70.30 -19.71
C SER A 25 -33.15 -69.01 -18.92
N ALA A 26 -32.96 -69.07 -17.59
CA ALA A 26 -32.88 -67.87 -16.76
C ALA A 26 -31.84 -66.90 -17.37
N PRO A 27 -32.12 -65.59 -17.45
CA PRO A 27 -31.20 -64.64 -18.03
C PRO A 27 -29.86 -64.71 -17.28
N GLN A 28 -28.78 -65.00 -17.99
CA GLN A 28 -27.43 -64.87 -17.44
C GLN A 28 -27.19 -63.38 -17.20
N ILE A 29 -27.30 -62.96 -15.93
CA ILE A 29 -26.81 -61.65 -15.50
C ILE A 29 -25.30 -61.69 -15.62
N ILE A 30 -24.76 -61.15 -16.71
CA ILE A 30 -23.35 -60.81 -16.80
C ILE A 30 -23.17 -59.50 -16.01
N SER A 31 -23.00 -59.60 -14.69
CA SER A 31 -22.35 -58.55 -13.91
C SER A 31 -21.32 -59.22 -13.00
N LYS A 32 -20.08 -59.29 -13.45
CA LYS A 32 -18.96 -59.41 -12.52
C LYS A 32 -18.77 -58.02 -11.90
N ASP A 33 -18.98 -57.96 -10.59
CA ASP A 33 -18.48 -56.91 -9.68
C ASP A 33 -19.18 -55.54 -9.65
N GLN A 34 -20.44 -55.47 -9.20
CA GLN A 34 -20.97 -54.17 -8.73
C GLN A 34 -21.43 -54.16 -7.26
N TYR A 35 -22.07 -55.23 -6.78
CA TYR A 35 -22.56 -55.34 -5.40
C TYR A 35 -22.23 -56.72 -4.81
N LEU A 36 -21.98 -56.76 -3.50
CA LEU A 36 -21.66 -57.98 -2.77
C LEU A 36 -22.89 -58.54 -2.06
N SER A 37 -23.11 -59.85 -2.15
CA SER A 37 -24.26 -60.51 -1.51
C SER A 37 -24.04 -60.66 -0.01
N LEU A 38 -25.11 -60.47 0.78
CA LEU A 38 -25.13 -60.76 2.22
C LEU A 38 -25.39 -62.25 2.54
N THR A 39 -25.57 -63.07 1.50
CA THR A 39 -25.77 -64.52 1.64
C THR A 39 -24.47 -65.23 2.01
N PRO A 40 -24.55 -66.40 2.67
CA PRO A 40 -23.37 -67.21 2.95
C PRO A 40 -22.57 -67.54 1.68
N ILE A 41 -21.25 -67.59 1.80
CA ILE A 41 -20.31 -67.92 0.70
C ILE A 41 -19.88 -69.39 0.78
N THR A 42 -19.49 -69.97 -0.35
CA THR A 42 -19.12 -71.40 -0.48
C THR A 42 -17.63 -71.69 -0.28
N ASN A 43 -16.82 -70.68 0.06
CA ASN A 43 -15.36 -70.76 0.20
C ASN A 43 -14.85 -70.06 1.48
N ALA A 44 -15.51 -70.28 2.62
CA ALA A 44 -15.18 -69.61 3.88
C ALA A 44 -14.12 -70.32 4.74
N ASP A 45 -13.59 -71.46 4.29
CA ASP A 45 -12.69 -72.35 5.04
C ASP A 45 -11.54 -72.80 4.14
N GLU A 46 -10.70 -71.85 3.71
CA GLU A 46 -9.65 -72.09 2.70
C GLU A 46 -8.56 -73.06 3.18
N ASP A 47 -8.24 -73.07 4.47
CA ASP A 47 -7.28 -73.97 5.11
C ASP A 47 -7.91 -75.32 5.55
N ASN A 48 -9.22 -75.49 5.35
CA ASN A 48 -10.05 -76.63 5.76
C ASN A 48 -10.07 -76.91 7.28
N ALA A 49 -9.63 -75.97 8.12
CA ALA A 49 -9.51 -76.20 9.56
C ALA A 49 -10.87 -76.51 10.21
N TYR A 50 -11.92 -75.77 9.85
CA TYR A 50 -13.26 -75.99 10.39
C TYR A 50 -13.90 -77.27 9.82
N SER A 51 -13.68 -77.54 8.54
CA SER A 51 -14.17 -78.75 7.86
C SER A 51 -13.57 -80.01 8.46
N ASP A 52 -12.30 -79.98 8.86
CA ASP A 52 -11.64 -81.11 9.51
C ASP A 52 -12.15 -81.33 10.93
N MET A 53 -12.43 -80.26 11.70
CA MET A 53 -13.11 -80.37 13.00
C MET A 53 -14.52 -80.96 12.88
N LEU A 54 -15.29 -80.54 11.86
CA LEU A 54 -16.63 -81.08 11.60
C LEU A 54 -16.58 -82.55 11.18
N LYS A 55 -15.66 -82.94 10.28
CA LYS A 55 -15.44 -84.34 9.91
C LYS A 55 -15.08 -85.19 11.12
N PHE A 56 -14.17 -84.70 11.97
CA PHE A 56 -13.79 -85.38 13.20
C PHE A 56 -15.02 -85.60 14.09
N ALA A 57 -15.79 -84.55 14.37
CA ALA A 57 -16.98 -84.64 15.22
C ALA A 57 -18.04 -85.60 14.67
N LEU A 58 -18.30 -85.55 13.36
CA LEU A 58 -19.27 -86.41 12.67
C LEU A 58 -18.83 -87.87 12.52
N SER A 59 -17.54 -88.16 12.68
CA SER A 59 -17.01 -89.53 12.65
C SER A 59 -17.17 -90.30 13.98
N GLN A 60 -17.55 -89.61 15.06
CA GLN A 60 -17.66 -90.21 16.39
C GLN A 60 -19.11 -90.61 16.70
N ASP A 61 -19.36 -91.90 16.95
CA ASP A 61 -20.72 -92.45 17.19
C ASP A 61 -21.47 -91.86 18.39
N LYS A 62 -20.76 -91.19 19.31
CA LYS A 62 -21.34 -90.60 20.53
C LYS A 62 -21.61 -89.10 20.42
N ILE A 63 -21.21 -88.44 19.33
CA ILE A 63 -21.38 -87.00 19.15
C ILE A 63 -22.63 -86.76 18.31
N ASN A 64 -23.74 -86.44 18.99
CA ASN A 64 -25.03 -86.26 18.32
C ASN A 64 -25.46 -84.78 18.30
N ASN A 65 -24.93 -83.94 19.18
CA ASN A 65 -25.27 -82.51 19.26
C ASN A 65 -24.02 -81.66 19.15
N ILE A 66 -23.86 -80.94 18.03
CA ILE A 66 -22.68 -80.10 17.74
C ILE A 66 -23.11 -78.63 17.72
N ALA A 67 -22.42 -77.76 18.45
CA ALA A 67 -22.61 -76.31 18.29
C ALA A 67 -21.48 -75.70 17.49
N ILE A 68 -21.83 -74.88 16.50
CA ILE A 68 -20.95 -73.91 15.88
C ILE A 68 -21.24 -72.56 16.52
N THR A 69 -20.28 -72.06 17.28
CA THR A 69 -20.41 -70.81 18.03
C THR A 69 -19.54 -69.73 17.40
N GLY A 70 -19.90 -68.48 17.63
CA GLY A 70 -19.18 -67.30 17.11
C GLY A 70 -20.07 -66.07 17.27
N PRO A 71 -19.53 -64.85 17.27
CA PRO A 71 -20.37 -63.65 17.34
C PRO A 71 -21.26 -63.53 16.09
N TYR A 72 -22.18 -62.58 16.11
CA TYR A 72 -23.00 -62.29 14.93
C TYR A 72 -22.08 -61.87 13.76
N GLY A 73 -22.42 -62.26 12.53
CA GLY A 73 -21.58 -61.94 11.36
C GLY A 73 -20.24 -62.69 11.22
N SER A 74 -19.87 -63.58 12.16
CA SER A 74 -18.59 -64.32 12.15
C SER A 74 -18.36 -65.28 10.99
N GLY A 75 -19.40 -65.62 10.22
CA GLY A 75 -19.29 -66.52 9.06
C GLY A 75 -19.75 -67.96 9.29
N LYS A 76 -20.44 -68.27 10.41
CA LYS A 76 -20.96 -69.61 10.74
C LYS A 76 -21.70 -70.30 9.58
N SER A 77 -22.71 -69.65 9.02
CA SER A 77 -23.47 -70.20 7.88
C SER A 77 -22.62 -70.37 6.62
N SER A 78 -21.59 -69.55 6.42
CA SER A 78 -20.66 -69.68 5.27
C SER A 78 -19.75 -70.88 5.44
N VAL A 79 -19.22 -71.12 6.64
CA VAL A 79 -18.45 -72.34 6.96
C VAL A 79 -19.32 -73.58 6.78
N LEU A 80 -20.57 -73.55 7.24
CA LEU A 80 -21.53 -74.62 7.03
C LEU A 80 -21.83 -74.88 5.56
N LEU A 81 -22.12 -73.83 4.78
CA LEU A 81 -22.38 -73.96 3.35
C LEU A 81 -21.15 -74.50 2.60
N THR A 82 -19.96 -74.04 2.97
CA THR A 82 -18.68 -74.53 2.43
C THR A 82 -18.53 -76.03 2.73
N PHE A 83 -18.75 -76.43 3.99
CA PHE A 83 -18.68 -77.82 4.42
C PHE A 83 -19.68 -78.72 3.67
N GLN A 84 -20.94 -78.29 3.56
CA GLN A 84 -21.99 -79.02 2.83
C GLN A 84 -21.64 -79.23 1.36
N THR A 85 -21.04 -78.20 0.73
CA THR A 85 -20.65 -78.23 -0.67
C THR A 85 -19.46 -79.17 -0.91
N GLN A 86 -18.49 -79.16 0.00
CA GLN A 86 -17.30 -80.02 -0.08
C GLN A 86 -17.57 -81.49 0.30
N ASN A 87 -18.59 -81.76 1.13
CA ASN A 87 -18.86 -83.09 1.69
C ASN A 87 -20.28 -83.61 1.36
N PRO A 88 -20.58 -83.93 0.09
CA PRO A 88 -21.90 -84.39 -0.34
C PRO A 88 -22.25 -85.82 0.12
N ASN A 89 -21.30 -86.51 0.76
CA ASN A 89 -21.44 -87.84 1.33
C ASN A 89 -22.46 -87.88 2.49
N TRP A 90 -22.63 -86.78 3.22
CA TRP A 90 -23.72 -86.64 4.19
C TRP A 90 -24.94 -85.97 3.56
N LYS A 91 -26.13 -86.36 4.01
CA LYS A 91 -27.38 -85.69 3.65
C LYS A 91 -27.79 -84.71 4.73
N TYR A 92 -27.91 -83.45 4.34
CA TYR A 92 -28.20 -82.34 5.23
C TYR A 92 -29.63 -81.86 5.08
N LEU A 93 -30.23 -81.42 6.18
CA LEU A 93 -31.45 -80.64 6.19
C LEU A 93 -31.22 -79.34 6.98
N ASN A 94 -31.42 -78.22 6.31
CA ASN A 94 -31.26 -76.89 6.91
C ASN A 94 -32.62 -76.39 7.40
N ILE A 95 -32.68 -76.01 8.67
CA ILE A 95 -33.84 -75.44 9.34
C ILE A 95 -33.43 -74.03 9.81
N SER A 96 -34.13 -73.01 9.33
CA SER A 96 -33.87 -71.60 9.68
C SER A 96 -35.12 -70.97 10.28
N LEU A 97 -35.01 -70.49 11.51
CA LEU A 97 -36.16 -69.99 12.28
C LEU A 97 -36.30 -68.47 12.11
N ALA A 98 -36.85 -68.06 10.98
CA ALA A 98 -37.00 -66.65 10.60
C ALA A 98 -38.34 -66.01 11.03
N THR A 99 -38.85 -66.29 12.23
CA THR A 99 -40.10 -65.67 12.73
C THR A 99 -39.79 -64.40 13.53
N PHE A 100 -40.27 -63.26 13.02
CA PHE A 100 -40.10 -61.91 13.60
C PHE A 100 -40.80 -61.79 14.96
N LYS A 101 -40.10 -61.24 15.95
CA LYS A 101 -40.56 -61.05 17.35
C LYS A 101 -41.68 -60.01 17.51
N ASP A 102 -41.98 -59.22 16.48
CA ASP A 102 -42.73 -57.95 16.60
C ASP A 102 -44.25 -58.07 16.91
N HIS A 103 -44.77 -59.27 17.18
CA HIS A 103 -46.21 -59.47 17.45
C HIS A 103 -46.55 -59.96 18.86
N LEU A 104 -45.60 -59.99 19.81
CA LEU A 104 -45.83 -60.53 21.16
C LEU A 104 -45.46 -59.58 22.32
N GLU A 105 -45.50 -58.27 22.11
CA GLU A 105 -45.44 -57.28 23.20
C GLU A 105 -46.86 -56.96 23.73
N ILE A 106 -47.45 -57.91 24.46
CA ILE A 106 -48.50 -57.64 25.45
C ILE A 106 -48.02 -58.28 26.76
N GLU A 107 -47.91 -57.47 27.82
CA GLU A 107 -47.36 -57.86 29.12
C GLU A 107 -48.19 -58.99 29.78
N GLY A 108 -47.56 -60.14 30.01
CA GLY A 108 -48.13 -61.26 30.76
C GLY A 108 -47.19 -62.46 30.85
N THR A 109 -47.17 -63.13 32.01
CA THR A 109 -46.23 -64.21 32.41
C THR A 109 -46.28 -65.52 31.58
N ASN A 110 -47.02 -65.56 30.46
CA ASN A 110 -47.16 -66.75 29.59
C ASN A 110 -46.38 -66.66 28.25
N ASN A 111 -45.65 -65.57 27.97
CA ASN A 111 -45.03 -65.36 26.64
C ASN A 111 -43.92 -66.36 26.29
N LYS A 112 -43.11 -66.81 27.25
CA LYS A 112 -41.96 -67.70 26.95
C LYS A 112 -42.38 -69.11 26.49
N GLU A 113 -43.46 -69.66 27.04
CA GLU A 113 -43.97 -70.98 26.62
C GLU A 113 -44.61 -70.90 25.22
N ILE A 114 -45.39 -69.85 24.95
CA ILE A 114 -46.00 -69.60 23.63
C ILE A 114 -44.91 -69.43 22.55
N GLU A 115 -43.81 -68.73 22.87
CA GLU A 115 -42.65 -68.61 21.97
C GLU A 115 -41.97 -69.96 21.71
N ILE A 116 -41.76 -70.78 22.75
CA ILE A 116 -41.17 -72.13 22.57
C ILE A 116 -42.08 -73.00 21.69
N GLU A 117 -43.38 -73.00 21.93
CA GLU A 117 -44.35 -73.76 21.13
C GLU A 117 -44.37 -73.30 19.67
N ALA A 118 -44.28 -71.99 19.41
CA ALA A 118 -44.18 -71.45 18.06
C ALA A 118 -42.88 -71.91 17.36
N ILE A 119 -41.76 -71.92 18.08
CA ILE A 119 -40.47 -72.42 17.57
C ILE A 119 -40.55 -73.92 17.25
N GLU A 120 -41.06 -74.73 18.17
CA GLU A 120 -41.24 -76.18 17.98
C GLU A 120 -42.11 -76.48 16.75
N LYS A 121 -43.23 -75.74 16.61
CA LYS A 121 -44.12 -75.86 15.44
C LYS A 121 -43.42 -75.46 14.15
N SER A 122 -42.60 -74.42 14.16
CA SER A 122 -41.82 -73.98 12.99
C SER A 122 -40.77 -75.01 12.58
N ILE A 123 -40.04 -75.58 13.54
CA ILE A 123 -39.09 -76.69 13.30
C ILE A 123 -39.82 -77.89 12.69
N LEU A 124 -40.95 -78.27 13.29
CA LEU A 124 -41.77 -79.38 12.80
C LEU A 124 -42.27 -79.13 11.38
N GLN A 125 -42.78 -77.93 11.09
CA GLN A 125 -43.19 -77.55 9.74
C GLN A 125 -42.03 -77.66 8.75
N GLN A 126 -40.86 -77.08 9.04
CA GLN A 126 -39.72 -77.13 8.13
C GLN A 126 -39.20 -78.56 7.91
N LEU A 127 -39.22 -79.41 8.96
CA LEU A 127 -38.93 -80.84 8.83
C LEU A 127 -39.85 -81.49 7.79
N PHE A 128 -41.17 -81.43 7.97
CA PHE A 128 -42.10 -82.16 7.10
C PHE A 128 -42.28 -81.53 5.71
N TYR A 129 -42.13 -80.20 5.57
CA TYR A 129 -42.23 -79.53 4.27
C TYR A 129 -40.95 -79.65 3.43
N SER A 130 -39.83 -80.08 4.02
CA SER A 130 -38.59 -80.36 3.29
C SER A 130 -38.67 -81.54 2.31
N VAL A 131 -39.71 -82.38 2.44
CA VAL A 131 -39.91 -83.57 1.62
C VAL A 131 -41.32 -83.64 1.05
N ASP A 132 -41.45 -84.27 -0.13
CA ASP A 132 -42.76 -84.48 -0.76
C ASP A 132 -43.64 -85.43 0.05
N GLN A 133 -44.97 -85.25 0.01
CA GLN A 133 -45.89 -86.18 0.69
C GLN A 133 -45.75 -87.65 0.22
N LYS A 134 -45.21 -87.89 -0.98
CA LYS A 134 -44.95 -89.24 -1.51
C LYS A 134 -43.88 -89.99 -0.73
N THR A 135 -42.91 -89.31 -0.13
CA THR A 135 -41.88 -89.95 0.71
C THR A 135 -42.44 -90.35 2.07
N LEU A 136 -43.47 -89.62 2.54
CA LEU A 136 -44.15 -89.84 3.82
C LEU A 136 -45.64 -90.15 3.65
N PRO A 137 -46.00 -91.26 2.97
CA PRO A 137 -47.39 -91.54 2.60
C PRO A 137 -48.31 -91.81 3.79
N ARG A 138 -47.76 -92.20 4.95
CA ARG A 138 -48.50 -92.50 6.19
C ARG A 138 -48.50 -91.35 7.20
N SER A 139 -47.94 -90.20 6.85
CA SER A 139 -47.90 -89.06 7.75
C SER A 139 -49.29 -88.44 7.90
N ARG A 140 -49.68 -88.10 9.13
CA ARG A 140 -50.96 -87.44 9.45
C ARG A 140 -50.97 -85.95 9.11
N LEU A 141 -49.81 -85.37 8.77
CA LEU A 141 -49.67 -83.95 8.42
C LEU A 141 -50.02 -83.71 6.94
N LYS A 142 -51.18 -83.09 6.71
CA LYS A 142 -51.71 -82.79 5.36
C LYS A 142 -50.83 -81.77 4.61
N ARG A 143 -50.46 -82.11 3.37
CA ARG A 143 -49.73 -81.26 2.42
C ARG A 143 -50.50 -81.20 1.09
N ILE A 144 -50.27 -80.17 0.28
CA ILE A 144 -50.94 -80.02 -1.02
C ILE A 144 -50.35 -81.06 -1.98
N VAL A 145 -51.22 -81.94 -2.52
CA VAL A 145 -50.83 -82.90 -3.56
C VAL A 145 -51.13 -82.31 -4.93
N THR A 146 -50.09 -82.07 -5.73
CA THR A 146 -50.25 -81.71 -7.13
C THR A 146 -50.40 -82.97 -7.99
N VAL A 147 -51.49 -83.05 -8.76
CA VAL A 147 -51.70 -84.14 -9.72
C VAL A 147 -50.94 -83.78 -11.00
N LYS A 148 -50.10 -84.69 -11.52
CA LYS A 148 -49.35 -84.41 -12.74
C LYS A 148 -50.33 -84.27 -13.92
N PRO A 149 -50.14 -83.30 -14.84
CA PRO A 149 -51.04 -83.12 -15.99
C PRO A 149 -51.13 -84.36 -16.89
N ARG A 150 -50.08 -85.20 -16.94
CA ARG A 150 -50.12 -86.51 -17.62
C ARG A 150 -51.09 -87.51 -16.97
N GLU A 151 -51.18 -87.53 -15.64
CA GLU A 151 -52.13 -88.40 -14.92
C GLU A 151 -53.57 -87.90 -15.12
N LEU A 152 -53.79 -86.59 -15.11
CA LEU A 152 -55.08 -85.97 -15.47
C LEU A 152 -55.51 -86.31 -16.90
N LEU A 153 -54.58 -86.23 -17.86
CA LEU A 153 -54.85 -86.55 -19.27
C LEU A 153 -55.13 -88.04 -19.48
N ALA A 154 -54.39 -88.93 -18.79
CA ALA A 154 -54.65 -90.37 -18.84
C ALA A 154 -56.02 -90.72 -18.24
N ASN A 155 -56.38 -90.12 -17.10
CA ASN A 155 -57.67 -90.35 -16.45
C ASN A 155 -58.84 -89.82 -17.29
N THR A 156 -58.68 -88.65 -17.92
CA THR A 156 -59.72 -88.09 -18.82
C THR A 156 -59.89 -88.94 -20.07
N LEU A 157 -58.81 -89.43 -20.68
CA LEU A 157 -58.88 -90.38 -21.80
C LEU A 157 -59.53 -91.71 -21.38
N PHE A 158 -59.22 -92.22 -20.18
CA PHE A 158 -59.84 -93.42 -19.62
C PHE A 158 -61.35 -93.24 -19.47
N ILE A 159 -61.80 -92.11 -18.91
CA ILE A 159 -63.23 -91.79 -18.74
C ILE A 159 -63.92 -91.63 -20.10
N MET A 160 -63.31 -90.93 -21.05
CA MET A 160 -63.86 -90.78 -22.40
C MET A 160 -64.02 -92.12 -23.11
N PHE A 161 -63.00 -92.98 -23.04
CA PHE A 161 -63.07 -94.31 -23.63
C PHE A 161 -64.09 -95.20 -22.93
N TRP A 162 -64.20 -95.11 -21.60
CA TRP A 162 -65.25 -95.79 -20.85
C TRP A 162 -66.64 -95.34 -21.28
N ILE A 163 -66.90 -94.02 -21.37
CA ILE A 163 -68.18 -93.49 -21.87
C ILE A 163 -68.47 -93.98 -23.28
N PHE A 164 -67.47 -93.98 -24.16
CA PHE A 164 -67.60 -94.53 -25.52
C PHE A 164 -68.00 -96.01 -25.50
N LEU A 165 -67.35 -96.83 -24.67
CA LEU A 165 -67.71 -98.24 -24.48
C LEU A 165 -69.12 -98.41 -23.89
N THR A 166 -69.51 -97.58 -22.92
CA THR A 166 -70.86 -97.59 -22.32
C THR A 166 -71.92 -97.30 -23.37
N LEU A 167 -71.71 -96.26 -24.18
CA LEU A 167 -72.61 -95.90 -25.27
C LEU A 167 -72.71 -97.03 -26.31
N PHE A 168 -71.59 -97.67 -26.65
CA PHE A 168 -71.56 -98.79 -27.57
C PHE A 168 -72.35 -100.01 -27.04
N VAL A 169 -72.20 -100.34 -25.76
CA VAL A 169 -72.85 -101.53 -25.16
C VAL A 169 -74.35 -101.32 -24.94
N PHE A 170 -74.77 -100.16 -24.43
CA PHE A 170 -76.17 -99.91 -24.06
C PHE A 170 -77.02 -99.28 -25.16
N PHE A 171 -76.39 -98.62 -26.14
CA PHE A 171 -77.08 -97.99 -27.27
C PHE A 171 -76.42 -98.34 -28.62
N PRO A 172 -76.29 -99.63 -28.96
CA PRO A 172 -75.59 -100.05 -30.18
C PRO A 172 -76.22 -99.50 -31.48
N GLY A 173 -77.54 -99.27 -31.48
CA GLY A 173 -78.28 -98.85 -32.68
C GLY A 173 -78.44 -97.34 -32.90
N SER A 174 -77.97 -96.47 -32.00
CA SER A 174 -78.18 -95.00 -32.10
C SER A 174 -76.94 -94.21 -32.53
N ILE A 175 -75.83 -94.89 -32.79
CA ILE A 175 -74.53 -94.27 -33.05
C ILE A 175 -74.13 -94.55 -34.51
N PHE A 176 -73.56 -93.54 -35.19
CA PHE A 176 -73.06 -93.46 -36.58
C PHE A 176 -72.09 -94.61 -37.01
N PHE A 177 -72.51 -95.87 -36.93
CA PHE A 177 -71.68 -97.05 -37.23
C PHE A 177 -72.01 -97.73 -38.56
N ASP A 178 -73.15 -97.42 -39.18
CA ASP A 178 -73.46 -97.87 -40.56
C ASP A 178 -72.44 -97.38 -41.61
N LYS A 179 -71.58 -96.40 -41.25
CA LYS A 179 -70.51 -95.88 -42.11
C LYS A 179 -69.14 -96.53 -41.89
N PHE A 180 -68.95 -97.36 -40.86
CA PHE A 180 -67.69 -98.07 -40.60
C PHE A 180 -67.81 -99.54 -41.02
N SER A 181 -67.51 -99.81 -42.30
CA SER A 181 -67.66 -101.12 -42.96
C SER A 181 -66.85 -102.27 -42.33
N ILE A 182 -65.91 -101.99 -41.43
CA ILE A 182 -65.06 -102.99 -40.77
C ILE A 182 -65.79 -103.65 -39.58
N LEU A 183 -66.76 -102.99 -38.94
CA LEU A 183 -67.51 -103.55 -37.80
C LEU A 183 -68.86 -104.20 -38.20
N ALA A 184 -69.36 -103.94 -39.41
CA ALA A 184 -70.66 -104.42 -39.88
C ALA A 184 -70.69 -105.90 -40.31
N SER A 185 -69.53 -106.57 -40.41
CA SER A 185 -69.46 -107.96 -40.89
C SER A 185 -69.69 -109.03 -39.80
N SER A 186 -69.79 -108.64 -38.53
CA SER A 186 -70.16 -109.53 -37.43
C SER A 186 -70.70 -108.73 -36.23
N GLU A 187 -71.93 -108.20 -36.33
CA GLU A 187 -72.55 -107.38 -35.27
C GLU A 187 -72.46 -108.06 -33.89
N GLN A 188 -72.71 -109.37 -33.85
CA GLN A 188 -72.73 -110.14 -32.61
C GLN A 188 -71.34 -110.30 -31.97
N PHE A 189 -70.29 -110.52 -32.77
CA PHE A 189 -68.92 -110.66 -32.24
C PHE A 189 -68.35 -109.32 -31.79
N ALA A 190 -68.61 -108.25 -32.55
CA ALA A 190 -68.24 -106.90 -32.15
C ALA A 190 -68.93 -106.54 -30.82
N GLN A 191 -70.23 -106.78 -30.69
CA GLN A 191 -70.96 -106.50 -29.45
C GLN A 191 -70.39 -107.27 -28.24
N ILE A 192 -70.09 -108.56 -28.39
CA ILE A 192 -69.46 -109.35 -27.32
C ILE A 192 -68.08 -108.82 -26.94
N THR A 193 -67.22 -108.49 -27.93
CA THR A 193 -65.88 -107.97 -27.66
C THR A 193 -65.91 -106.62 -26.95
N PHE A 194 -66.77 -105.69 -27.37
CA PHE A 194 -66.94 -104.41 -26.71
C PHE A 194 -67.61 -104.54 -25.34
N SER A 195 -68.53 -105.49 -25.13
CA SER A 195 -69.09 -105.80 -23.80
C SER A 195 -68.03 -106.36 -22.86
N LEU A 196 -67.12 -107.21 -23.33
CA LEU A 196 -65.98 -107.71 -22.54
C LEU A 196 -64.98 -106.59 -22.22
N LEU A 197 -64.68 -105.71 -23.18
CA LEU A 197 -63.84 -104.53 -22.94
C LEU A 197 -64.49 -103.57 -21.95
N PHE A 198 -65.78 -103.32 -22.07
CA PHE A 198 -66.55 -102.52 -21.11
C PHE A 198 -66.49 -103.13 -19.71
N LEU A 199 -66.71 -104.44 -19.59
CA LEU A 199 -66.61 -105.14 -18.31
C LEU A 199 -65.19 -105.03 -17.72
N SER A 200 -64.15 -105.19 -18.54
CA SER A 200 -62.76 -105.03 -18.09
C SER A 200 -62.46 -103.61 -17.59
N TYR A 201 -62.96 -102.58 -18.28
CA TYR A 201 -62.82 -101.20 -17.86
C TYR A 201 -63.65 -100.90 -16.61
N CYS A 202 -64.83 -101.50 -16.44
CA CYS A 202 -65.61 -101.41 -15.21
C CYS A 202 -64.88 -102.05 -14.03
N ILE A 203 -64.16 -103.15 -14.24
CA ILE A 203 -63.33 -103.80 -13.19
C ILE A 203 -62.14 -102.90 -12.84
N VAL A 204 -61.43 -102.35 -13.82
CA VAL A 204 -60.34 -101.38 -13.59
C VAL A 204 -60.88 -100.11 -12.92
N GLY A 205 -62.04 -99.64 -13.35
CA GLY A 205 -62.79 -98.53 -12.76
C GLY A 205 -63.16 -98.79 -11.30
N LEU A 206 -63.61 -99.99 -10.97
CA LEU A 206 -63.89 -100.39 -9.58
C LEU A 206 -62.61 -100.46 -8.74
N PHE A 207 -61.52 -101.03 -9.25
CA PHE A 207 -60.23 -101.07 -8.54
C PHE A 207 -59.67 -99.67 -8.27
N THR A 208 -59.71 -98.79 -9.28
CA THR A 208 -59.33 -97.38 -9.11
C THR A 208 -60.29 -96.65 -8.18
N GLY A 209 -61.60 -96.92 -8.28
CA GLY A 209 -62.64 -96.41 -7.39
C GLY A 209 -62.41 -96.81 -5.93
N ILE A 210 -62.03 -98.07 -5.64
CA ILE A 210 -61.70 -98.53 -4.29
C ILE A 210 -60.50 -97.76 -3.71
N LYS A 211 -59.46 -97.50 -4.52
CA LYS A 211 -58.32 -96.65 -4.13
C LYS A 211 -58.73 -95.22 -3.79
N TYR A 212 -59.75 -94.67 -4.46
CA TYR A 212 -60.33 -93.37 -4.12
C TYR A 212 -61.34 -93.45 -2.96
N ILE A 213 -61.99 -94.60 -2.75
CA ILE A 213 -62.89 -94.83 -1.61
C ILE A 213 -62.12 -94.89 -0.29
N GLU A 214 -60.88 -95.41 -0.28
CA GLU A 214 -59.97 -95.25 0.87
C GLU A 214 -59.72 -93.78 1.21
N LYS A 215 -59.58 -92.90 0.20
CA LYS A 215 -59.54 -91.44 0.40
C LYS A 215 -60.89 -90.85 0.83
N LEU A 216 -62.02 -91.40 0.38
CA LEU A 216 -63.37 -90.97 0.81
C LEU A 216 -63.73 -91.46 2.22
N LYS A 217 -63.11 -92.53 2.75
CA LYS A 217 -63.31 -92.95 4.15
C LYS A 217 -62.87 -91.89 5.16
N GLU A 218 -62.06 -90.91 4.75
CA GLU A 218 -61.72 -89.71 5.54
C GLU A 218 -62.86 -88.64 5.56
N LEU A 219 -63.92 -88.78 4.75
CA LEU A 219 -65.08 -87.87 4.72
C LEU A 219 -66.17 -88.22 5.76
N LYS A 220 -65.83 -88.91 6.84
CA LYS A 220 -66.72 -89.05 8.00
C LYS A 220 -66.67 -87.78 8.86
N LEU A 221 -67.78 -87.05 8.84
CA LEU A 221 -68.30 -86.15 9.88
C LEU A 221 -67.41 -84.94 10.25
N LYS A 222 -67.84 -83.78 9.74
CA LYS A 222 -67.53 -82.46 10.27
C LYS A 222 -67.76 -82.43 11.80
N PHE A 223 -66.68 -82.46 12.57
CA PHE A 223 -66.61 -81.80 13.87
C PHE A 223 -65.51 -80.76 13.75
N GLN A 224 -65.86 -79.53 14.15
CA GLN A 224 -65.04 -78.32 14.25
C GLN A 224 -63.59 -78.47 13.84
N ASP A 225 -63.21 -77.72 12.81
CA ASP A 225 -61.83 -77.33 12.55
C ASP A 225 -61.21 -76.86 13.86
N THR A 226 -60.47 -77.75 14.52
CA THR A 226 -59.48 -77.33 15.48
C THR A 226 -58.33 -76.74 14.65
N GLU A 227 -58.50 -75.45 14.32
CA GLU A 227 -57.51 -74.48 14.80
C GLU A 227 -56.95 -75.00 16.12
N ILE A 228 -55.63 -74.99 16.28
CA ILE A 228 -54.98 -75.39 17.53
C ILE A 228 -55.65 -74.59 18.65
N THR A 229 -56.66 -75.17 19.29
CA THR A 229 -57.34 -74.60 20.43
C THR A 229 -56.39 -74.89 21.57
N LEU A 230 -55.79 -73.81 22.05
CA LEU A 230 -55.11 -73.69 23.32
C LEU A 230 -56.04 -74.19 24.42
N ASN A 231 -56.08 -75.50 24.63
CA ASN A 231 -56.58 -76.10 25.85
C ASN A 231 -55.37 -76.38 26.74
N ASN A 232 -55.40 -75.69 27.87
CA ASN A 232 -54.39 -75.64 28.92
C ASN A 232 -54.18 -76.99 29.64
N ASP A 233 -53.69 -78.02 28.95
CA ASP A 233 -53.04 -79.14 29.62
C ASP A 233 -51.53 -78.90 29.61
N LYS A 234 -51.07 -78.24 30.67
CA LYS A 234 -49.68 -77.88 30.96
C LYS A 234 -48.85 -79.16 31.06
N THR A 235 -47.94 -79.44 30.10
CA THR A 235 -46.57 -80.00 30.29
C THR A 235 -45.97 -80.74 29.07
N GLU A 236 -46.72 -81.10 28.02
CA GLU A 236 -46.17 -81.88 26.90
C GLU A 236 -45.70 -81.03 25.70
N SER A 237 -44.42 -81.15 25.31
CA SER A 237 -43.83 -80.52 24.11
C SER A 237 -44.54 -80.95 22.82
N ILE A 238 -44.72 -80.03 21.87
CA ILE A 238 -45.32 -80.30 20.54
C ILE A 238 -44.45 -81.31 19.78
N LEU A 239 -43.13 -81.23 19.93
CA LEU A 239 -42.20 -82.18 19.33
C LEU A 239 -42.43 -83.60 19.87
N ASN A 240 -42.71 -83.74 21.17
CA ASN A 240 -43.03 -85.03 21.79
C ASN A 240 -44.40 -85.57 21.33
N LYS A 241 -45.41 -84.71 21.22
CA LYS A 241 -46.74 -85.09 20.69
C LYS A 241 -46.69 -85.66 19.27
N HIS A 242 -45.72 -85.20 18.48
CA HIS A 242 -45.50 -85.64 17.11
C HIS A 242 -44.25 -86.54 16.96
N LEU A 243 -43.73 -87.12 18.04
CA LEU A 243 -42.52 -87.94 18.01
C LEU A 243 -42.62 -89.11 17.02
N ASP A 244 -43.76 -89.82 16.98
CA ASP A 244 -43.98 -90.92 16.04
C ASP A 244 -43.86 -90.47 14.57
N GLU A 245 -44.35 -89.27 14.26
CA GLU A 245 -44.24 -88.68 12.91
C GLU A 245 -42.78 -88.31 12.62
N ILE A 246 -42.05 -87.78 13.60
CA ILE A 246 -40.63 -87.42 13.47
C ILE A 246 -39.77 -88.67 13.29
N LEU A 247 -40.03 -89.74 14.06
CA LEU A 247 -39.35 -91.03 13.89
C LEU A 247 -39.65 -91.63 12.51
N TYR A 248 -40.91 -91.59 12.08
CA TYR A 248 -41.29 -92.01 10.72
C TYR A 248 -40.62 -91.17 9.63
N PHE A 249 -40.45 -89.86 9.86
CA PHE A 249 -39.69 -88.97 8.99
C PHE A 249 -38.25 -89.45 8.83
N PHE A 250 -37.55 -89.73 9.93
CA PHE A 250 -36.16 -90.20 9.89
C PHE A 250 -36.02 -91.65 9.38
N GLU A 251 -37.02 -92.50 9.60
CA GLU A 251 -37.07 -93.87 9.04
C GLU A 251 -37.14 -93.84 7.49
N ARG A 252 -37.89 -92.88 6.92
CA ARG A 252 -38.18 -92.81 5.47
C ARG A 252 -37.30 -91.86 4.67
N THR A 253 -36.58 -90.98 5.34
CA THR A 253 -35.62 -90.07 4.68
C THR A 253 -34.20 -90.57 4.85
N ASP A 254 -33.25 -89.96 4.13
CA ASP A 254 -31.82 -90.28 4.22
C ASP A 254 -30.98 -89.21 4.95
N PHE A 255 -31.62 -88.20 5.57
CA PHE A 255 -30.92 -87.14 6.29
C PHE A 255 -30.09 -87.69 7.45
N ASN A 256 -28.84 -87.23 7.52
CA ASN A 256 -27.87 -87.55 8.57
C ASN A 256 -27.67 -86.38 9.51
N ILE A 257 -27.68 -85.15 8.97
CA ILE A 257 -27.31 -83.94 9.70
C ILE A 257 -28.44 -82.93 9.58
N ILE A 258 -28.97 -82.50 10.72
CA ILE A 258 -29.95 -81.44 10.82
C ILE A 258 -29.24 -80.17 11.25
N ILE A 259 -29.15 -79.18 10.38
CA ILE A 259 -28.56 -77.88 10.67
C ILE A 259 -29.67 -76.94 11.12
N ILE A 260 -29.54 -76.40 12.33
CA ILE A 260 -30.50 -75.48 12.92
C ILE A 260 -29.83 -74.11 13.08
N GLU A 261 -30.31 -73.13 12.34
CA GLU A 261 -29.81 -71.75 12.33
C GLU A 261 -30.82 -70.77 12.95
N ASP A 262 -30.32 -69.62 13.41
CA ASP A 262 -31.09 -68.50 13.97
C ASP A 262 -31.90 -68.79 15.25
N LEU A 263 -31.66 -69.94 15.91
CA LEU A 263 -32.34 -70.34 17.14
C LEU A 263 -31.98 -69.43 18.34
N ASP A 264 -30.84 -68.77 18.30
CA ASP A 264 -30.31 -67.90 19.35
C ASP A 264 -30.94 -66.49 19.38
N ARG A 265 -31.77 -66.13 18.39
CA ARG A 265 -32.55 -64.86 18.37
C ARG A 265 -33.65 -64.83 19.43
N PHE A 266 -34.11 -66.00 19.86
CA PHE A 266 -35.20 -66.16 20.83
C PHE A 266 -34.71 -66.06 22.29
N GLU A 267 -33.40 -65.99 22.53
CA GLU A 267 -32.78 -65.80 23.86
C GLU A 267 -33.32 -66.74 24.96
N ASN A 268 -33.70 -67.95 24.55
CA ASN A 268 -34.28 -68.96 25.42
C ASN A 268 -33.43 -70.24 25.37
N SER A 269 -32.88 -70.66 26.49
CA SER A 269 -32.06 -71.87 26.59
C SER A 269 -32.88 -73.17 26.69
N GLU A 270 -34.17 -73.09 27.01
CA GLU A 270 -35.03 -74.26 27.25
C GLU A 270 -35.27 -75.06 25.95
N ILE A 271 -35.40 -74.39 24.81
CA ILE A 271 -35.57 -75.06 23.51
C ILE A 271 -34.38 -75.99 23.17
N PHE A 272 -33.17 -75.69 23.65
CA PHE A 272 -31.99 -76.53 23.46
C PHE A 272 -32.07 -77.82 24.27
N ILE A 273 -32.70 -77.78 25.45
CA ILE A 273 -32.98 -78.98 26.24
C ILE A 273 -33.92 -79.90 25.46
N ARG A 274 -35.05 -79.35 24.97
CA ARG A 274 -36.07 -80.11 24.24
C ARG A 274 -35.54 -80.70 22.93
N LEU A 275 -34.72 -79.95 22.20
CA LEU A 275 -34.09 -80.46 20.96
C LEU A 275 -33.02 -81.53 21.24
N ARG A 276 -32.24 -81.40 22.31
CA ARG A 276 -31.27 -82.42 22.74
C ARG A 276 -31.99 -83.71 23.16
N GLU A 277 -33.09 -83.59 23.90
CA GLU A 277 -33.95 -84.72 24.27
C GLU A 277 -34.54 -85.40 23.03
N LEU A 278 -35.10 -84.64 22.09
CA LEU A 278 -35.61 -85.16 20.82
C LEU A 278 -34.54 -85.92 20.05
N ASN A 279 -33.34 -85.36 19.90
CA ASN A 279 -32.23 -86.01 19.21
C ASN A 279 -31.79 -87.30 19.91
N THR A 280 -31.83 -87.31 21.24
CA THR A 280 -31.56 -88.51 22.05
C THR A 280 -32.62 -89.59 21.80
N LEU A 281 -33.91 -89.22 21.73
CA LEU A 281 -35.00 -90.16 21.42
C LEU A 281 -34.91 -90.71 20.00
N ILE A 282 -34.52 -89.89 19.01
CA ILE A 282 -34.32 -90.31 17.62
C ILE A 282 -33.20 -91.35 17.54
N ASN A 283 -32.02 -91.06 18.13
CA ASN A 283 -30.86 -91.95 18.07
C ASN A 283 -31.00 -93.24 18.90
N ASN A 284 -31.81 -93.23 19.96
CA ASN A 284 -32.09 -94.43 20.75
C ASN A 284 -33.23 -95.29 20.15
N SER A 285 -33.96 -94.77 19.15
CA SER A 285 -35.06 -95.50 18.52
C SER A 285 -34.55 -96.65 17.66
N LYS A 286 -35.14 -97.83 17.82
CA LYS A 286 -34.85 -99.00 16.95
C LYS A 286 -35.32 -98.81 15.49
N GLN A 287 -36.18 -97.82 15.24
CA GLN A 287 -36.70 -97.52 13.90
C GLN A 287 -35.65 -96.79 13.05
N VAL A 288 -34.82 -95.95 13.67
CA VAL A 288 -33.78 -95.16 12.99
C VAL A 288 -32.44 -95.87 13.17
N LYS A 289 -31.98 -96.59 12.15
CA LYS A 289 -30.77 -97.44 12.21
C LYS A 289 -29.47 -96.72 11.86
N ARG A 290 -29.41 -95.40 12.02
CA ARG A 290 -28.24 -94.58 11.71
C ARG A 290 -28.16 -93.39 12.68
N PRO A 291 -26.95 -92.88 12.95
CA PRO A 291 -26.81 -91.68 13.77
C PRO A 291 -27.39 -90.46 13.05
N ILE A 292 -28.14 -89.66 13.80
CA ILE A 292 -28.66 -88.36 13.41
C ILE A 292 -27.97 -87.30 14.26
N VAL A 293 -27.32 -86.34 13.61
CA VAL A 293 -26.58 -85.27 14.29
C VAL A 293 -27.33 -83.96 14.14
N PHE A 294 -27.59 -83.28 15.25
CA PHE A 294 -28.13 -81.92 15.26
C PHE A 294 -26.97 -80.94 15.39
N LEU A 295 -26.84 -80.06 14.41
CA LEU A 295 -25.81 -79.03 14.34
C LEU A 295 -26.47 -77.67 14.55
N TYR A 296 -26.06 -76.95 15.58
CA TYR A 296 -26.63 -75.67 15.98
C TYR A 296 -25.67 -74.52 15.63
N ALA A 297 -26.10 -73.56 14.82
CA ALA A 297 -25.35 -72.34 14.56
C ALA A 297 -25.85 -71.21 15.47
N ILE A 298 -25.06 -70.81 16.48
CA ILE A 298 -25.50 -69.91 17.56
C ILE A 298 -24.45 -68.86 17.93
N ARG A 299 -24.86 -67.79 18.63
CA ARG A 299 -23.97 -66.79 19.24
C ARG A 299 -23.22 -67.34 20.46
N ASP A 300 -21.99 -66.85 20.69
CA ASP A 300 -21.15 -67.25 21.83
C ASP A 300 -21.76 -66.89 23.19
N ASN A 301 -22.44 -65.75 23.28
CA ASN A 301 -23.00 -65.20 24.52
C ASN A 301 -24.44 -65.65 24.81
N MET A 302 -24.93 -66.70 24.13
CA MET A 302 -26.32 -67.16 24.32
C MET A 302 -26.54 -67.81 25.70
N PHE A 303 -25.52 -68.47 26.26
CA PHE A 303 -25.58 -69.11 27.57
C PHE A 303 -24.89 -68.25 28.64
N LYS A 304 -25.50 -68.16 29.83
CA LYS A 304 -24.87 -67.55 31.02
C LYS A 304 -23.86 -68.56 31.61
N ASP A 305 -22.56 -68.26 31.52
CA ASP A 305 -21.43 -69.06 32.05
C ASP A 305 -21.37 -70.54 31.58
N LYS A 306 -20.62 -71.39 32.34
CA LYS A 306 -20.08 -72.74 32.00
C LYS A 306 -21.08 -73.79 31.48
N ASP A 307 -22.36 -73.47 31.36
CA ASP A 307 -23.45 -74.39 31.03
C ASP A 307 -23.50 -74.83 29.56
N ARG A 308 -22.81 -74.15 28.63
CA ARG A 308 -22.78 -74.55 27.19
C ARG A 308 -22.29 -75.99 26.97
N SER A 309 -21.39 -76.48 27.82
CA SER A 309 -20.86 -77.86 27.77
C SER A 309 -21.89 -78.93 28.17
N LYS A 310 -23.02 -78.55 28.78
CA LYS A 310 -24.12 -79.46 29.13
C LYS A 310 -25.05 -79.74 27.96
N PHE A 311 -25.12 -78.85 26.96
CA PHE A 311 -26.08 -78.94 25.85
C PHE A 311 -25.49 -79.53 24.57
N PHE A 312 -24.19 -79.42 24.36
CA PHE A 312 -23.52 -79.88 23.15
C PHE A 312 -22.41 -80.87 23.49
N ASP A 313 -22.31 -81.92 22.67
CA ASP A 313 -21.29 -82.96 22.80
C ASP A 313 -19.96 -82.50 22.18
N PHE A 314 -20.02 -81.54 21.25
CA PHE A 314 -18.85 -80.90 20.63
C PHE A 314 -19.14 -79.43 20.29
N ILE A 315 -18.16 -78.54 20.46
CA ILE A 315 -18.29 -77.10 20.18
C ILE A 315 -17.16 -76.66 19.24
N ILE A 316 -17.52 -76.00 18.14
CA ILE A 316 -16.59 -75.46 17.15
C ILE A 316 -16.71 -73.93 17.18
N PRO A 317 -15.69 -73.21 17.69
CA PRO A 317 -15.70 -71.75 17.70
C PRO A 317 -15.25 -71.20 16.34
N ILE A 318 -16.07 -70.36 15.70
CA ILE A 318 -15.74 -69.63 14.48
C ILE A 318 -15.08 -68.32 14.84
N ILE A 319 -13.85 -68.14 14.39
CA ILE A 319 -13.11 -66.89 14.51
C ILE A 319 -13.68 -65.89 13.51
N PRO A 320 -14.10 -64.68 13.94
CA PRO A 320 -14.61 -63.66 13.03
C PRO A 320 -13.59 -63.28 11.98
N VAL A 321 -14.02 -63.25 10.72
CA VAL A 321 -13.18 -62.84 9.59
C VAL A 321 -12.78 -61.36 9.71
N ILE A 322 -13.63 -60.55 10.33
CA ILE A 322 -13.41 -59.13 10.55
C ILE A 322 -13.36 -58.81 12.04
N ASN A 323 -12.43 -57.94 12.41
CA ASN A 323 -12.34 -57.31 13.71
C ASN A 323 -11.80 -55.87 13.53
N PRO A 324 -11.93 -55.00 14.55
CA PRO A 324 -11.44 -53.61 14.47
C PRO A 324 -9.97 -53.46 14.03
N THR A 325 -9.11 -54.45 14.32
CA THR A 325 -7.68 -54.39 14.00
C THR A 325 -7.34 -54.76 12.56
N ASN A 326 -8.14 -55.59 11.89
CA ASN A 326 -7.89 -56.06 10.52
C ASN A 326 -8.91 -55.53 9.49
N ALA A 327 -9.97 -54.85 9.95
CA ALA A 327 -11.04 -54.34 9.11
C ALA A 327 -10.53 -53.42 8.00
N TYR A 328 -9.54 -52.57 8.29
CA TYR A 328 -8.94 -51.67 7.30
C TYR A 328 -8.37 -52.44 6.09
N ASP A 329 -7.48 -53.40 6.33
CA ASP A 329 -6.82 -54.16 5.26
C ASP A 329 -7.84 -54.95 4.43
N LEU A 330 -8.83 -55.53 5.11
CA LEU A 330 -9.92 -56.27 4.47
C LEU A 330 -10.76 -55.34 3.58
N ILE A 331 -11.09 -54.14 4.08
CA ILE A 331 -11.87 -53.15 3.34
C ILE A 331 -11.12 -52.65 2.12
N ARG A 332 -9.84 -52.29 2.27
CA ARG A 332 -8.99 -51.86 1.16
C ARG A 332 -8.84 -52.96 0.12
N LYS A 333 -8.65 -54.21 0.53
CA LYS A 333 -8.51 -55.35 -0.38
C LYS A 333 -9.80 -55.62 -1.17
N ASN A 334 -10.94 -55.65 -0.49
CA ASN A 334 -12.19 -56.20 -1.05
C ASN A 334 -13.14 -55.14 -1.61
N TYR A 335 -13.11 -53.90 -1.11
CA TYR A 335 -14.11 -52.87 -1.45
C TYR A 335 -13.54 -51.63 -2.12
N ILE A 336 -12.37 -51.16 -1.67
CA ILE A 336 -11.72 -49.94 -2.20
C ILE A 336 -10.27 -50.24 -2.62
N ASN A 337 -10.11 -51.03 -3.69
CA ASN A 337 -8.81 -51.35 -4.27
C ASN A 337 -8.55 -50.55 -5.57
N LYS A 338 -7.27 -50.43 -5.96
CA LYS A 338 -6.87 -49.69 -7.18
C LYS A 338 -7.37 -50.35 -8.47
N GLU A 339 -7.56 -51.66 -8.46
CA GLU A 339 -7.97 -52.45 -9.64
C GLU A 339 -9.46 -52.26 -9.98
N ASN A 340 -10.33 -52.15 -8.98
CA ASN A 340 -11.77 -51.99 -9.18
C ASN A 340 -12.19 -50.52 -9.34
N ASN A 341 -11.58 -49.57 -8.60
CA ASN A 341 -11.93 -48.15 -8.72
C ASN A 341 -10.80 -47.22 -8.20
N SER A 342 -9.88 -46.85 -9.09
CA SER A 342 -8.72 -46.01 -8.76
C SER A 342 -9.10 -44.60 -8.26
N GLN A 343 -10.22 -44.05 -8.71
CA GLN A 343 -10.70 -42.73 -8.29
C GLN A 343 -11.14 -42.74 -6.82
N LEU A 344 -12.01 -43.68 -6.43
CA LEU A 344 -12.46 -43.81 -5.04
C LEU A 344 -11.32 -44.19 -4.08
N HIS A 345 -10.32 -44.93 -4.56
CA HIS A 345 -9.13 -45.23 -3.77
C HIS A 345 -8.38 -43.95 -3.36
N ASN A 346 -8.26 -42.98 -4.25
CA ASN A 346 -7.54 -41.73 -4.00
C ASN A 346 -8.38 -40.69 -3.24
N GLU A 347 -9.71 -40.69 -3.43
CA GLU A 347 -10.62 -39.74 -2.77
C GLU A 347 -10.90 -40.08 -1.29
N ILE A 348 -10.69 -41.34 -0.88
CA ILE A 348 -10.86 -41.78 0.52
C ILE A 348 -9.52 -41.80 1.23
N GLU A 349 -9.40 -41.01 2.30
CA GLU A 349 -8.18 -40.86 3.08
C GLU A 349 -7.89 -42.11 3.92
N ASP A 350 -6.64 -42.57 3.93
CA ASP A 350 -6.24 -43.75 4.71
C ASP A 350 -6.37 -43.53 6.21
N ILE A 351 -6.07 -42.32 6.70
CA ILE A 351 -6.23 -41.98 8.13
C ILE A 351 -7.69 -42.11 8.55
N PHE A 352 -8.61 -41.51 7.78
CA PHE A 352 -10.04 -41.64 8.01
C PHE A 352 -10.48 -43.11 7.99
N LEU A 353 -10.06 -43.87 6.97
CA LEU A 353 -10.46 -45.26 6.83
C LEU A 353 -9.95 -46.13 7.98
N HIS A 354 -8.73 -45.91 8.47
CA HIS A 354 -8.21 -46.56 9.67
C HIS A 354 -9.05 -46.23 10.91
N GLN A 355 -9.41 -44.96 11.10
CA GLN A 355 -10.20 -44.51 12.25
C GLN A 355 -11.60 -45.14 12.26
N VAL A 356 -12.31 -45.15 11.13
CA VAL A 356 -13.65 -45.76 11.07
C VAL A 356 -13.62 -47.28 11.13
N SER A 357 -12.52 -47.90 10.68
CA SER A 357 -12.35 -49.36 10.75
C SER A 357 -12.38 -49.90 12.18
N LEU A 358 -12.06 -49.07 13.17
CA LEU A 358 -12.14 -49.42 14.59
C LEU A 358 -13.57 -49.71 15.07
N TYR A 359 -14.58 -49.27 14.32
CA TYR A 359 -16.00 -49.49 14.62
C TYR A 359 -16.60 -50.69 13.87
N PHE A 360 -15.80 -51.43 13.09
CA PHE A 360 -16.27 -52.59 12.33
C PHE A 360 -15.92 -53.91 13.01
N ASP A 361 -16.96 -54.62 13.41
CA ASP A 361 -16.90 -55.94 14.05
C ASP A 361 -17.73 -57.01 13.31
N ASP A 362 -18.56 -56.61 12.34
CA ASP A 362 -19.42 -57.50 11.56
C ASP A 362 -19.23 -57.30 10.04
N MET A 363 -18.95 -58.40 9.33
CA MET A 363 -18.71 -58.39 7.89
C MET A 363 -19.98 -58.11 7.08
N ARG A 364 -21.17 -58.53 7.55
CA ARG A 364 -22.46 -58.20 6.91
C ARG A 364 -22.73 -56.70 6.98
N LEU A 365 -22.46 -56.08 8.13
CA LEU A 365 -22.59 -54.64 8.31
C LEU A 365 -21.67 -53.89 7.34
N VAL A 366 -20.39 -54.26 7.30
CA VAL A 366 -19.40 -53.69 6.36
C VAL A 366 -19.85 -53.87 4.91
N THR A 367 -20.30 -55.07 4.54
CA THR A 367 -20.78 -55.36 3.18
C THR A 367 -21.95 -54.44 2.81
N ASN A 368 -22.92 -54.25 3.73
CA ASN A 368 -24.05 -53.37 3.49
C ASN A 368 -23.64 -51.90 3.40
N ILE A 369 -22.76 -51.43 4.29
CA ILE A 369 -22.19 -50.07 4.26
C ILE A 369 -21.59 -49.77 2.88
N PHE A 370 -20.74 -50.66 2.35
CA PHE A 370 -20.08 -50.41 1.07
C PHE A 370 -21.00 -50.60 -0.14
N ASN A 371 -22.01 -51.46 -0.06
CA ASN A 371 -23.05 -51.54 -1.08
C ASN A 371 -23.86 -50.23 -1.15
N GLU A 372 -24.28 -49.70 0.00
CA GLU A 372 -25.00 -48.43 0.08
C GLU A 372 -24.11 -47.26 -0.34
N PHE A 373 -22.86 -47.22 0.11
CA PHE A 373 -21.91 -46.18 -0.27
C PHE A 373 -21.73 -46.12 -1.79
N LYS A 374 -21.49 -47.27 -2.46
CA LYS A 374 -21.42 -47.35 -3.92
C LYS A 374 -22.70 -46.84 -4.60
N LEU A 375 -23.87 -47.16 -4.04
CA LEU A 375 -25.15 -46.66 -4.54
C LEU A 375 -25.26 -45.14 -4.41
N TYR A 376 -24.94 -44.58 -3.25
CA TYR A 376 -25.03 -43.13 -3.00
C TYR A 376 -24.04 -42.34 -3.84
N VAL A 377 -22.80 -42.81 -4.00
CA VAL A 377 -21.81 -42.20 -4.91
C VAL A 377 -22.37 -42.11 -6.33
N LYS A 378 -23.02 -43.17 -6.81
CA LYS A 378 -23.63 -43.21 -8.15
C LYS A 378 -24.87 -42.33 -8.29
N LYS A 379 -25.64 -42.16 -7.21
CA LYS A 379 -26.96 -41.51 -7.24
C LYS A 379 -26.92 -40.01 -6.93
N LEU A 380 -26.06 -39.56 -6.01
CA LEU A 380 -26.00 -38.13 -5.65
C LEU A 380 -25.35 -37.26 -6.74
N ASN A 381 -24.62 -37.85 -7.70
CA ASN A 381 -24.08 -37.23 -8.93
C ASN A 381 -23.49 -35.81 -8.78
N ASN A 382 -22.91 -35.49 -7.62
CA ASN A 382 -22.20 -34.24 -7.35
C ASN A 382 -20.70 -34.56 -7.21
N PRO A 383 -19.86 -34.11 -8.15
CA PRO A 383 -18.41 -34.35 -8.12
C PRO A 383 -17.74 -33.70 -6.90
N ASN A 384 -18.31 -32.61 -6.37
CA ASN A 384 -17.74 -31.83 -5.28
C ASN A 384 -18.05 -32.40 -3.88
N LEU A 385 -18.88 -33.45 -3.77
CA LEU A 385 -19.15 -34.09 -2.47
C LEU A 385 -17.93 -34.87 -1.97
N ASN A 386 -17.51 -34.55 -0.75
CA ASN A 386 -16.41 -35.22 -0.08
C ASN A 386 -16.79 -36.68 0.22
N LYS A 387 -15.99 -37.63 -0.30
CA LYS A 387 -16.29 -39.06 -0.17
C LYS A 387 -16.08 -39.59 1.25
N ASN A 388 -15.18 -39.02 2.04
CA ASN A 388 -15.02 -39.37 3.46
C ASN A 388 -16.28 -38.99 4.24
N LYS A 389 -16.82 -37.78 4.03
CA LYS A 389 -18.07 -37.34 4.67
C LYS A 389 -19.26 -38.20 4.26
N LEU A 390 -19.36 -38.54 2.98
CA LEU A 390 -20.41 -39.45 2.50
C LEU A 390 -20.29 -40.84 3.15
N LEU A 391 -19.09 -41.43 3.18
CA LEU A 391 -18.87 -42.73 3.79
C LEU A 391 -19.17 -42.68 5.30
N ALA A 392 -18.74 -41.64 6.01
CA ALA A 392 -19.06 -41.41 7.42
C ALA A 392 -20.57 -41.41 7.68
N LEU A 393 -21.34 -40.72 6.82
CA LEU A 393 -22.79 -40.65 6.95
C LEU A 393 -23.47 -42.01 6.68
N ILE A 394 -22.96 -42.79 5.72
CA ILE A 394 -23.45 -44.14 5.45
C ILE A 394 -23.07 -45.12 6.57
N ILE A 395 -21.88 -44.98 7.16
CA ILE A 395 -21.48 -45.74 8.35
C ILE A 395 -22.45 -45.42 9.50
N TYR A 396 -22.69 -44.13 9.78
CA TYR A 396 -23.65 -43.70 10.80
C TYR A 396 -25.06 -44.25 10.54
N LYS A 397 -25.54 -44.20 9.29
CA LYS A 397 -26.83 -44.78 8.88
C LYS A 397 -26.94 -46.26 9.21
N ASN A 398 -25.89 -47.02 8.97
CA ASN A 398 -25.89 -48.48 9.15
C ASN A 398 -25.78 -48.88 10.63
N HIS A 399 -25.05 -48.12 11.45
CA HIS A 399 -25.01 -48.34 12.89
C HIS A 399 -26.28 -47.84 13.61
N TYR A 400 -26.88 -46.73 13.15
CA TYR A 400 -28.03 -46.06 13.79
C TYR A 400 -29.16 -45.74 12.79
N PRO A 401 -29.84 -46.75 12.22
CA PRO A 401 -30.81 -46.55 11.14
C PRO A 401 -32.05 -45.73 11.56
N ALA A 402 -32.52 -45.88 12.80
CA ALA A 402 -33.67 -45.12 13.32
C ALA A 402 -33.34 -43.61 13.44
N GLU A 403 -32.17 -43.28 13.98
CA GLU A 403 -31.70 -41.89 14.09
C GLU A 403 -31.47 -41.25 12.71
N PHE A 404 -30.93 -42.03 11.76
CA PHE A 404 -30.78 -41.56 10.39
C PHE A 404 -32.13 -41.31 9.70
N ALA A 405 -33.14 -42.14 9.96
CA ALA A 405 -34.50 -41.91 9.45
C ALA A 405 -35.11 -40.62 10.03
N ASN A 406 -34.88 -40.35 11.31
CA ASN A 406 -35.28 -39.09 11.96
C ASN A 406 -34.60 -37.87 11.32
N LEU A 407 -33.35 -38.01 10.87
CA LEU A 407 -32.59 -36.94 10.22
C LEU A 407 -33.26 -36.42 8.95
N HIS A 408 -33.86 -37.30 8.13
CA HIS A 408 -34.64 -36.89 6.94
C HIS A 408 -35.86 -36.03 7.28
N SER A 409 -36.38 -36.13 8.50
CA SER A 409 -37.52 -35.34 8.99
C SER A 409 -37.09 -34.13 9.80
N ASN A 410 -35.83 -33.68 9.71
CA ASN A 410 -35.25 -32.63 10.54
C ASN A 410 -35.41 -32.89 12.04
N LYS A 411 -35.18 -34.14 12.45
CA LYS A 411 -35.21 -34.62 13.85
C LYS A 411 -33.98 -35.50 14.12
N GLY A 412 -33.83 -35.97 15.36
CA GLY A 412 -32.71 -36.82 15.78
C GLY A 412 -31.48 -36.04 16.22
N GLU A 413 -30.47 -36.77 16.70
CA GLU A 413 -29.34 -36.19 17.44
C GLU A 413 -28.46 -35.27 16.59
N ILE A 414 -28.13 -35.66 15.36
CA ILE A 414 -27.35 -34.83 14.42
C ILE A 414 -28.02 -33.46 14.20
N PHE A 415 -29.34 -33.44 14.00
CA PHE A 415 -30.08 -32.19 13.82
C PHE A 415 -30.07 -31.33 15.09
N GLN A 416 -30.25 -31.93 16.27
CA GLN A 416 -30.23 -31.22 17.55
C GLN A 416 -28.86 -30.60 17.86
N ILE A 417 -27.77 -31.32 17.56
CA ILE A 417 -26.40 -30.84 17.69
C ILE A 417 -26.21 -29.55 16.89
N PHE A 418 -26.51 -29.57 15.59
CA PHE A 418 -26.24 -28.42 14.71
C PHE A 418 -27.23 -27.26 14.92
N LYS A 419 -28.50 -27.53 15.22
CA LYS A 419 -29.51 -26.47 15.40
C LYS A 419 -29.47 -25.82 16.78
N ASN A 420 -29.43 -26.64 17.83
CA ASN A 420 -29.64 -26.17 19.19
C ASN A 420 -28.32 -26.07 19.97
N LYS A 421 -27.48 -27.12 19.98
CA LYS A 421 -26.23 -27.10 20.76
C LYS A 421 -25.21 -26.10 20.19
N LYS A 422 -25.00 -26.07 18.86
CA LYS A 422 -24.13 -25.06 18.21
C LYS A 422 -24.56 -23.63 18.55
N LYS A 423 -25.86 -23.34 18.45
CA LYS A 423 -26.42 -22.01 18.74
C LYS A 423 -26.18 -21.59 20.21
N LYS A 424 -26.26 -22.53 21.16
CA LYS A 424 -25.98 -22.26 22.57
C LYS A 424 -24.53 -21.87 22.82
N ILE A 425 -23.56 -22.58 22.22
CA ILE A 425 -22.12 -22.22 22.30
C ILE A 425 -21.90 -20.83 21.72
N ILE A 426 -22.46 -20.56 20.54
CA ILE A 426 -22.31 -19.25 19.90
C ILE A 426 -22.87 -18.14 20.80
N ALA A 427 -24.03 -18.36 21.40
CA ALA A 427 -24.68 -17.38 22.27
C ALA A 427 -23.85 -17.08 23.53
N SER A 428 -23.35 -18.10 24.24
CA SER A 428 -22.55 -17.90 25.45
C SER A 428 -21.26 -17.15 25.16
N GLN A 429 -20.55 -17.51 24.09
CA GLN A 429 -19.32 -16.85 23.69
C GLN A 429 -19.55 -15.40 23.21
N LEU A 430 -20.67 -15.13 22.53
CA LEU A 430 -21.04 -13.75 22.17
C LEU A 430 -21.31 -12.88 23.40
N GLU A 431 -21.83 -13.43 24.50
CA GLU A 431 -22.02 -12.68 25.74
C GLU A 431 -20.69 -12.34 26.41
N GLU A 432 -19.74 -13.28 26.45
CA GLU A 432 -18.38 -13.04 26.96
C GLU A 432 -17.67 -11.94 26.17
N ILE A 433 -17.66 -12.04 24.84
CA ILE A 433 -17.02 -11.03 23.98
C ILE A 433 -17.69 -9.65 24.13
N LYS A 434 -19.03 -9.59 24.24
CA LYS A 434 -19.74 -8.31 24.50
C LYS A 434 -19.32 -7.70 25.84
N LYS A 435 -19.14 -8.52 26.88
CA LYS A 435 -18.71 -8.07 28.20
C LYS A 435 -17.28 -7.51 28.15
N GLU A 436 -16.38 -8.15 27.43
CA GLU A 436 -15.01 -7.66 27.23
C GLU A 436 -14.96 -6.36 26.44
N ILE A 437 -15.71 -6.25 25.34
CA ILE A 437 -15.82 -5.00 24.56
C ILE A 437 -16.33 -3.88 25.44
N LYS A 438 -17.37 -4.13 26.26
CA LYS A 438 -17.91 -3.13 27.19
C LYS A 438 -16.85 -2.67 28.20
N ASN A 439 -16.06 -3.59 28.75
CA ASN A 439 -14.96 -3.24 29.66
C ASN A 439 -13.90 -2.35 28.97
N LEU A 440 -13.56 -2.62 27.71
CA LEU A 440 -12.63 -1.78 26.94
C LEU A 440 -13.23 -0.41 26.62
N GLU A 441 -14.52 -0.33 26.29
CA GLU A 441 -15.23 0.94 26.09
C GLU A 441 -15.29 1.79 27.37
N GLU A 442 -15.53 1.17 28.52
CA GLU A 442 -15.49 1.84 29.82
C GLU A 442 -14.08 2.37 30.14
N LYS A 443 -13.00 1.62 29.82
CA LYS A 443 -11.61 2.11 29.95
C LYS A 443 -11.33 3.33 29.07
N ILE A 444 -11.83 3.32 27.84
CA ILE A 444 -11.69 4.44 26.90
C ILE A 444 -12.42 5.67 27.44
N GLN A 445 -13.71 5.53 27.77
CA GLN A 445 -14.54 6.63 28.24
C GLN A 445 -13.98 7.25 29.52
N THR A 446 -13.53 6.42 30.47
CA THR A 446 -12.94 6.92 31.73
C THR A 446 -11.60 7.63 31.50
N SER A 447 -10.83 7.26 30.47
CA SER A 447 -9.59 7.97 30.09
C SER A 447 -9.84 9.35 29.45
N GLU A 448 -10.93 9.50 28.68
CA GLU A 448 -11.31 10.75 28.02
C GLU A 448 -11.82 11.80 29.02
N LEU A 449 -12.39 11.36 30.14
CA LEU A 449 -12.86 12.22 31.23
C LEU A 449 -11.72 12.81 32.09
N GLU A 450 -10.49 12.29 31.99
CA GLU A 450 -9.35 12.86 32.72
C GLU A 450 -8.82 14.10 31.99
N ILE A 451 -8.81 15.22 32.70
CA ILE A 451 -8.44 16.55 32.16
C ILE A 451 -6.90 16.68 32.06
N ILE A 452 -6.17 16.06 32.98
CA ILE A 452 -4.71 16.14 33.05
C ILE A 452 -4.09 15.27 31.95
N GLN A 453 -3.15 15.85 31.19
CA GLN A 453 -2.64 15.21 29.97
C GLN A 453 -1.44 14.31 30.21
N ASN A 454 -0.64 14.59 31.25
CA ASN A 454 0.58 13.84 31.54
C ASN A 454 0.69 13.45 33.03
N ILE A 455 1.30 12.30 33.31
CA ILE A 455 1.61 11.82 34.66
C ILE A 455 2.45 12.86 35.43
N ILE A 456 3.38 13.55 34.76
CA ILE A 456 4.21 14.59 35.39
C ILE A 456 3.33 15.76 35.86
N GLU A 457 2.33 16.16 35.08
CA GLU A 457 1.36 17.20 35.47
C GLU A 457 0.49 16.73 36.64
N LEU A 458 0.05 15.47 36.60
CA LEU A 458 -0.69 14.86 37.70
C LEU A 458 0.16 14.89 38.98
N ARG A 459 1.44 14.52 38.92
CA ARG A 459 2.34 14.59 40.07
C ARG A 459 2.54 16.02 40.56
N LYS A 460 2.73 16.99 39.66
CA LYS A 460 2.85 18.41 40.02
C LYS A 460 1.64 18.90 40.80
N LEU A 461 0.42 18.47 40.45
CA LEU A 461 -0.79 18.80 41.19
C LEU A 461 -0.76 18.29 42.64
N TYR A 462 -0.37 17.02 42.83
CA TYR A 462 -0.29 16.42 44.17
C TYR A 462 0.88 17.01 44.98
N ILE A 463 2.01 17.29 44.34
CA ILE A 463 3.18 17.93 44.95
C ILE A 463 2.87 19.38 45.31
N HIS A 464 2.06 20.09 44.52
CA HIS A 464 1.65 21.46 44.86
C HIS A 464 0.91 21.51 46.21
N GLU A 465 0.02 20.55 46.47
CA GLU A 465 -0.63 20.42 47.79
C GLU A 465 0.37 20.07 48.90
N ILE A 466 1.40 19.28 48.61
CA ILE A 466 2.50 18.99 49.54
C ILE A 466 3.31 20.26 49.85
N LEU A 467 3.60 21.08 48.84
CA LEU A 467 4.37 22.32 48.95
C LEU A 467 3.57 23.46 49.61
N LYS A 468 2.23 23.48 49.54
CA LYS A 468 1.43 24.43 50.35
C LYS A 468 1.68 24.29 51.86
N ARG A 469 2.15 23.12 52.29
CA ARG A 469 2.50 22.79 53.67
C ARG A 469 3.96 23.07 54.00
N PHE A 470 4.72 23.67 53.08
CA PHE A 470 6.11 24.03 53.29
C PHE A 470 6.28 24.97 54.49
N PRO A 471 7.24 24.74 55.40
CA PRO A 471 7.40 25.54 56.62
C PRO A 471 7.62 27.04 56.37
N GLN A 472 6.77 27.87 56.97
CA GLN A 472 6.89 29.33 57.02
C GLN A 472 7.52 29.73 58.36
N ILE A 473 8.80 30.05 58.32
CA ILE A 473 9.57 30.41 59.52
C ILE A 473 9.40 31.90 59.78
N THR A 474 8.76 32.27 60.89
CA THR A 474 8.46 33.67 61.23
C THR A 474 9.50 34.29 62.14
N ASN A 475 10.16 33.48 62.96
CA ASN A 475 11.20 33.94 63.89
C ASN A 475 12.19 32.81 64.19
N ILE A 476 13.47 33.15 64.26
CA ILE A 476 14.53 32.25 64.69
C ILE A 476 15.26 32.94 65.83
N GLY A 477 14.94 32.53 67.06
CA GLY A 477 15.46 33.14 68.28
C GLY A 477 16.43 32.21 69.00
N ASN A 478 17.60 32.72 69.36
CA ASN A 478 18.47 32.08 70.34
C ASN A 478 18.42 32.89 71.64
N ARG A 479 18.18 32.22 72.79
CA ARG A 479 18.08 32.89 74.09
C ARG A 479 19.42 33.44 74.62
N TYR A 480 20.54 33.11 73.99
CA TYR A 480 21.88 33.40 74.56
C TYR A 480 22.82 34.23 73.66
N TYR A 481 22.54 34.42 72.36
CA TYR A 481 23.42 35.17 71.45
C TYR A 481 22.66 35.90 70.32
N SER A 482 23.08 37.13 69.97
CA SER A 482 22.72 37.77 68.70
C SER A 482 23.56 37.16 67.58
N ILE A 483 23.03 36.14 66.93
CA ILE A 483 23.71 35.46 65.80
C ILE A 483 23.22 36.11 64.51
N ASN A 484 24.12 36.71 63.74
CA ASN A 484 23.76 37.45 62.54
C ASN A 484 23.37 36.59 61.33
N HIS A 485 23.67 35.29 61.30
CA HIS A 485 23.18 34.40 60.23
C HIS A 485 23.02 32.97 60.75
N ILE A 486 21.78 32.48 60.88
CA ILE A 486 21.49 31.06 61.14
C ILE A 486 21.17 30.41 59.80
N THR A 487 21.95 29.39 59.44
CA THR A 487 21.68 28.53 58.29
C THR A 487 20.82 27.35 58.72
N TYR A 488 19.69 27.16 58.05
CA TYR A 488 18.75 26.06 58.24
C TYR A 488 18.49 25.36 56.91
N LEU A 489 18.15 24.08 56.97
CA LEU A 489 17.80 23.27 55.81
C LEU A 489 16.42 22.66 56.02
N ILE A 490 15.54 22.83 55.03
CA ILE A 490 14.18 22.27 55.05
C ILE A 490 14.20 20.98 54.25
N LYS A 491 13.78 19.88 54.87
CA LYS A 491 13.69 18.57 54.24
C LYS A 491 12.26 18.04 54.30
N LEU A 492 11.89 17.27 53.29
CA LEU A 492 10.67 16.47 53.34
C LEU A 492 11.02 15.06 53.83
N LYS A 493 10.64 14.74 55.06
CA LYS A 493 10.80 13.40 55.63
C LYS A 493 9.61 12.52 55.26
N VAL A 494 9.88 11.42 54.59
CA VAL A 494 8.87 10.45 54.13
C VAL A 494 9.22 9.09 54.75
N GLY A 495 8.55 8.75 55.86
CA GLY A 495 8.99 7.62 56.69
C GLY A 495 10.36 7.87 57.33
N GLU A 496 11.35 7.03 57.02
CA GLU A 496 12.75 7.18 57.50
C GLU A 496 13.68 7.85 56.46
N LEU A 497 13.16 8.22 55.29
CA LEU A 497 13.95 8.80 54.20
C LEU A 497 13.76 10.32 54.11
N ASP A 498 14.87 11.02 53.85
CA ASP A 498 14.88 12.44 53.53
C ASP A 498 14.83 12.62 52.01
N LEU A 499 13.77 13.24 51.49
CA LEU A 499 13.65 13.58 50.07
C LEU A 499 13.95 15.05 49.83
N ASP A 500 14.69 15.31 48.76
CA ASP A 500 14.91 16.65 48.23
C ASP A 500 13.63 17.18 47.57
N TYR A 501 13.17 18.35 48.03
CA TYR A 501 11.91 18.93 47.59
C TYR A 501 11.94 19.42 46.13
N GLU A 502 13.13 19.64 45.55
CA GLU A 502 13.27 20.05 44.16
C GLU A 502 13.01 18.89 43.17
N ASN A 503 13.13 17.64 43.65
CA ASN A 503 13.13 16.42 42.84
C ASN A 503 11.93 15.50 43.11
N LEU A 504 10.84 16.01 43.72
CA LEU A 504 9.68 15.20 44.12
C LEU A 504 8.84 14.66 42.94
N THR A 505 9.00 15.22 41.73
CA THR A 505 8.27 14.79 40.53
C THR A 505 8.85 13.54 39.88
N LEU A 506 10.09 13.16 40.20
CA LEU A 506 10.76 11.97 39.68
C LEU A 506 10.02 10.69 40.08
N ASP A 507 10.00 9.70 39.19
CA ASP A 507 9.29 8.41 39.37
C ASP A 507 9.62 7.75 40.71
N GLU A 508 10.92 7.63 41.03
CA GLU A 508 11.42 6.96 42.24
C GLU A 508 10.94 7.68 43.51
N ASN A 509 11.11 9.00 43.56
CA ASN A 509 10.74 9.81 44.71
C ASN A 509 9.22 9.86 44.91
N PHE A 510 8.46 9.97 43.82
CA PHE A 510 7.00 10.02 43.90
C PHE A 510 6.39 8.68 44.31
N GLU A 511 6.96 7.55 43.90
CA GLU A 511 6.51 6.22 44.35
C GLU A 511 6.73 6.00 45.86
N ILE A 512 7.80 6.58 46.42
CA ILE A 512 8.04 6.58 47.88
C ILE A 512 6.95 7.42 48.58
N ILE A 513 6.67 8.62 48.07
CA ILE A 513 5.63 9.52 48.61
C ILE A 513 4.24 8.87 48.56
N LYS A 514 3.89 8.24 47.43
CA LYS A 514 2.60 7.56 47.19
C LYS A 514 2.32 6.44 48.20
N LYS A 515 3.36 5.74 48.65
CA LYS A 515 3.26 4.62 49.60
C LYS A 515 3.36 5.07 51.07
N ALA A 516 3.66 6.33 51.33
CA ALA A 516 3.94 6.82 52.66
C ALA A 516 2.67 7.16 53.46
N ASN A 517 2.58 6.59 54.66
CA ASN A 517 1.52 6.89 55.62
C ASN A 517 1.84 8.12 56.48
N ASN A 518 3.11 8.53 56.54
CA ASN A 518 3.57 9.69 57.31
C ASN A 518 4.60 10.48 56.49
N ILE A 519 4.23 11.71 56.15
CA ILE A 519 5.04 12.70 55.43
C ILE A 519 5.12 13.93 56.32
N GLN A 520 6.33 14.42 56.57
CA GLN A 520 6.55 15.56 57.46
C GLN A 520 7.60 16.51 56.89
N TRP A 521 7.32 17.81 56.93
CA TRP A 521 8.35 18.82 56.74
C TRP A 521 9.16 19.03 58.02
N VAL A 522 10.48 18.91 57.92
CA VAL A 522 11.42 19.07 59.03
C VAL A 522 12.37 20.22 58.71
N VAL A 523 12.63 21.07 59.71
CA VAL A 523 13.62 22.15 59.63
C VAL A 523 14.80 21.77 60.52
N GLU A 524 15.95 21.50 59.91
CA GLU A 524 17.20 21.16 60.60
C GLU A 524 18.13 22.38 60.64
N ILE A 525 18.76 22.62 61.79
CA ILE A 525 19.72 23.71 61.98
C ILE A 525 21.12 23.16 61.75
N GLN A 526 21.88 23.77 60.84
CA GLN A 526 23.20 23.26 60.46
C GLN A 526 24.29 23.63 61.47
N ASN A 527 24.07 24.69 62.25
CA ASN A 527 25.02 25.13 63.28
C ASN A 527 24.69 24.45 64.61
N ASN A 528 25.70 23.85 65.23
CA ASN A 528 25.63 23.03 66.44
C ASN A 528 25.35 23.87 67.72
N ILE A 529 24.33 24.73 67.66
CA ILE A 529 23.98 25.67 68.71
C ILE A 529 22.81 25.07 69.49
N GLN A 530 23.11 24.47 70.63
CA GLN A 530 22.09 24.04 71.58
C GLN A 530 21.26 25.27 71.99
N HIS A 531 19.92 25.13 72.01
CA HIS A 531 18.93 26.14 72.43
C HIS A 531 18.51 27.23 71.42
N THR A 532 18.47 26.92 70.13
CA THR A 532 17.75 27.70 69.10
C THR A 532 16.29 27.25 68.97
N ASN A 533 15.34 28.16 69.17
CA ASN A 533 13.92 27.92 68.94
C ASN A 533 13.51 28.47 67.57
N ILE A 534 12.88 27.63 66.74
CA ILE A 534 12.29 28.02 65.46
C ILE A 534 10.78 28.14 65.66
N GLU A 535 10.22 29.31 65.35
CA GLU A 535 8.77 29.49 65.28
C GLU A 535 8.33 29.27 63.82
N ILE A 536 7.60 28.16 63.59
CA ILE A 536 6.97 27.83 62.31
C ILE A 536 5.48 28.15 62.43
N LYS A 537 4.97 28.99 61.53
CA LYS A 537 3.55 29.39 61.52
C LYS A 537 2.94 29.08 60.16
N ASN A 538 2.53 27.83 59.96
CA ASN A 538 1.86 27.39 58.75
C ASN A 538 0.34 27.46 58.88
N ASN A 539 -0.33 27.76 57.77
CA ASN A 539 -1.80 27.67 57.68
C ASN A 539 -2.30 26.21 57.62
N GLN A 540 -1.42 25.26 57.29
CA GLN A 540 -1.72 23.84 57.13
C GLN A 540 -0.68 23.00 57.89
N ASP A 541 -1.09 21.84 58.40
CA ASP A 541 -0.21 20.96 59.16
C ASP A 541 1.01 20.51 58.33
N ILE A 542 2.18 20.59 58.95
CA ILE A 542 3.46 20.18 58.36
C ILE A 542 3.65 18.65 58.35
N THR A 543 2.80 17.91 59.07
CA THR A 543 2.76 16.44 59.12
C THR A 543 1.43 15.94 58.56
N PHE A 544 1.45 15.04 57.58
CA PHE A 544 0.27 14.56 56.86
C PHE A 544 0.54 13.20 56.22
N SER A 545 -0.48 12.61 55.59
CA SER A 545 -0.35 11.35 54.82
C SER A 545 -0.63 11.59 53.35
N PHE A 546 -0.14 10.72 52.46
CA PHE A 546 -0.45 10.84 51.03
C PHE A 546 -1.95 10.73 50.77
N LYS A 547 -2.66 9.83 51.47
CA LYS A 547 -4.12 9.68 51.38
C LYS A 547 -4.87 10.98 51.72
N THR A 548 -4.35 11.76 52.66
CA THR A 548 -4.90 13.09 52.99
C THR A 548 -4.78 14.03 51.79
N ILE A 549 -3.63 14.00 51.10
CA ILE A 549 -3.41 14.78 49.88
C ILE A 549 -4.31 14.27 48.74
N GLU A 550 -4.45 12.95 48.55
CA GLU A 550 -5.33 12.39 47.52
C GLU A 550 -6.77 12.90 47.66
N ASN A 551 -7.34 12.85 48.87
CA ASN A 551 -8.71 13.28 49.12
C ASN A 551 -8.91 14.80 48.90
N ILE A 552 -7.88 15.61 49.12
CA ILE A 552 -7.91 17.06 48.88
C ILE A 552 -7.86 17.36 47.39
N VAL A 553 -6.98 16.67 46.66
CA VAL A 553 -6.82 16.84 45.21
C VAL A 553 -8.04 16.34 44.45
N HIS A 554 -8.60 15.19 44.84
CA HIS A 554 -9.81 14.64 44.23
C HIS A 554 -10.60 13.76 45.21
N SER A 555 -11.86 14.10 45.49
CA SER A 555 -12.65 13.47 46.56
C SER A 555 -13.12 12.04 46.25
N SER A 556 -13.18 11.65 44.97
CA SER A 556 -13.75 10.37 44.53
C SER A 556 -12.81 9.44 43.77
N LEU A 557 -11.62 9.91 43.36
CA LEU A 557 -10.68 9.13 42.54
C LEU A 557 -9.31 9.16 43.18
N SER A 558 -8.73 7.98 43.35
CA SER A 558 -7.35 7.83 43.82
C SER A 558 -6.34 8.29 42.76
N TYR A 559 -5.12 8.61 43.19
CA TYR A 559 -4.01 8.89 42.27
C TYR A 559 -3.82 7.73 41.29
N LYS A 560 -3.93 6.47 41.76
CA LYS A 560 -3.73 5.27 40.92
C LYS A 560 -4.77 5.16 39.81
N GLU A 561 -6.04 5.43 40.10
CA GLU A 561 -7.10 5.40 39.06
C GLU A 561 -6.88 6.49 38.01
N ARG A 562 -6.51 7.70 38.46
CA ARG A 562 -6.19 8.80 37.55
C ARG A 562 -4.94 8.53 36.72
N GLU A 563 -3.91 7.97 37.34
CA GLU A 563 -2.70 7.49 36.66
C GLU A 563 -3.04 6.45 35.58
N THR A 564 -3.90 5.48 35.87
CA THR A 564 -4.33 4.49 34.87
C THR A 564 -5.15 5.11 33.73
N ARG A 565 -5.97 6.14 34.01
CA ARG A 565 -6.71 6.88 32.98
C ARG A 565 -5.77 7.63 32.04
N ILE A 566 -4.75 8.30 32.57
CA ILE A 566 -3.72 8.98 31.76
C ILE A 566 -2.94 7.95 30.93
N LYS A 567 -2.48 6.85 31.54
CA LYS A 567 -1.76 5.78 30.84
C LYS A 567 -2.59 5.18 29.70
N ASN A 568 -3.89 4.94 29.90
CA ASN A 568 -4.78 4.43 28.84
C ASN A 568 -4.98 5.42 27.68
N ARG A 569 -4.69 6.70 27.86
CA ARG A 569 -4.78 7.75 26.85
C ARG A 569 -3.48 7.93 26.06
N GLU A 570 -2.35 7.46 26.59
CA GLU A 570 -1.07 7.46 25.88
C GLU A 570 -1.19 6.72 24.55
N VAL A 571 -0.56 7.24 23.50
CA VAL A 571 -0.74 6.77 22.11
C VAL A 571 -0.53 5.26 21.97
N THR A 572 0.51 4.72 22.61
CA THR A 572 0.82 3.29 22.63
C THR A 572 -0.29 2.46 23.28
N ASN A 573 -0.64 2.72 24.53
CA ASN A 573 -1.66 1.95 25.26
C ASN A 573 -3.06 2.14 24.65
N ARG A 574 -3.39 3.34 24.16
CA ARG A 574 -4.65 3.62 23.46
C ARG A 574 -4.72 2.83 22.16
N GLY A 575 -3.59 2.71 21.45
CA GLY A 575 -3.43 1.85 20.28
C GLY A 575 -3.71 0.38 20.62
N GLU A 576 -3.07 -0.16 21.67
CA GLU A 576 -3.27 -1.54 22.12
C GLU A 576 -4.73 -1.82 22.53
N ILE A 577 -5.38 -0.90 23.25
CA ILE A 577 -6.80 -1.04 23.65
C ILE A 577 -7.71 -1.05 22.41
N LEU A 578 -7.43 -0.21 21.41
CA LEU A 578 -8.19 -0.19 20.15
C LEU A 578 -7.96 -1.43 19.32
N GLU A 579 -6.72 -1.91 19.25
CA GLU A 579 -6.36 -3.15 18.55
C GLU A 579 -7.05 -4.36 19.19
N GLN A 580 -7.02 -4.47 20.53
CA GLN A 580 -7.75 -5.50 21.27
C GLN A 580 -9.26 -5.40 21.03
N LYS A 581 -9.83 -4.20 21.04
CA LYS A 581 -11.25 -3.98 20.72
C LYS A 581 -11.56 -4.44 19.29
N GLN A 582 -10.72 -4.09 18.32
CA GLN A 582 -10.90 -4.47 16.92
C GLN A 582 -10.75 -5.98 16.75
N ALA A 583 -9.78 -6.61 17.40
CA ALA A 583 -9.61 -8.05 17.42
C ALA A 583 -10.84 -8.77 18.01
N LEU A 584 -11.43 -8.25 19.09
CA LEU A 584 -12.67 -8.78 19.67
C LEU A 584 -13.89 -8.57 18.77
N LEU A 585 -13.98 -7.44 18.06
CA LEU A 585 -15.03 -7.20 17.07
C LEU A 585 -14.91 -8.16 15.88
N ASN A 586 -13.69 -8.39 15.38
CA ASN A 586 -13.40 -9.37 14.35
C ASN A 586 -13.75 -10.79 14.85
N LYS A 587 -13.34 -11.15 16.07
CA LYS A 587 -13.69 -12.42 16.71
C LYS A 587 -15.20 -12.59 16.82
N LYS A 588 -15.93 -11.56 17.25
CA LYS A 588 -17.41 -11.54 17.34
C LYS A 588 -18.07 -11.77 15.98
N ASN A 589 -17.54 -11.15 14.92
CA ASN A 589 -18.07 -11.30 13.57
C ASN A 589 -17.83 -12.71 13.03
N ASN A 590 -16.63 -13.26 13.27
CA ASN A 590 -16.24 -14.59 12.80
C ASN A 590 -16.94 -15.73 13.55
N LEU A 591 -17.30 -15.54 14.82
CA LEU A 591 -17.83 -16.60 15.68
C LEU A 591 -19.11 -17.27 15.15
N LYS A 592 -19.93 -16.55 14.37
CA LYS A 592 -21.11 -17.12 13.71
C LYS A 592 -20.79 -17.96 12.48
N LEU A 593 -19.61 -17.76 11.91
CA LEU A 593 -19.14 -18.36 10.65
C LEU A 593 -18.38 -19.66 10.91
N ASN A 594 -17.82 -19.82 12.11
CA ASN A 594 -17.08 -21.01 12.48
C ASN A 594 -17.92 -22.29 12.33
N THR A 595 -17.28 -23.33 11.77
CA THR A 595 -17.83 -24.68 11.75
C THR A 595 -17.92 -25.23 13.18
N LEU A 596 -18.81 -26.20 13.41
CA LEU A 596 -18.91 -26.83 14.72
C LEU A 596 -17.59 -27.48 15.13
N LYS A 597 -16.84 -28.05 14.18
CA LYS A 597 -15.49 -28.57 14.41
C LYS A 597 -14.56 -27.51 15.01
N GLU A 598 -14.49 -26.33 14.40
CA GLU A 598 -13.67 -25.22 14.89
C GLU A 598 -14.15 -24.74 16.26
N LEU A 599 -15.46 -24.62 16.47
CA LEU A 599 -16.02 -24.21 17.75
C LEU A 599 -15.68 -25.21 18.86
N LEU A 600 -15.73 -26.51 18.57
CA LEU A 600 -15.35 -27.54 19.52
C LEU A 600 -13.84 -27.54 19.77
N THR A 601 -13.02 -27.28 18.74
CA THR A 601 -11.55 -27.20 18.91
C THR A 601 -11.14 -26.02 19.80
N ILE A 602 -11.84 -24.88 19.67
CA ILE A 602 -11.48 -23.63 20.36
C ILE A 602 -12.14 -23.52 21.74
N TYR A 603 -13.39 -24.01 21.90
CA TYR A 603 -14.22 -23.70 23.06
C TYR A 603 -14.79 -24.93 23.79
N SER A 604 -14.46 -26.17 23.41
CA SER A 604 -15.15 -27.32 24.03
C SER A 604 -14.79 -27.51 25.50
N SER A 605 -15.83 -27.61 26.34
CA SER A 605 -15.83 -28.32 27.61
C SER A 605 -16.22 -29.80 27.39
N GLU A 606 -15.89 -30.67 28.34
CA GLU A 606 -16.22 -32.11 28.30
C GLU A 606 -17.75 -32.40 28.20
N GLU A 607 -18.60 -31.40 28.48
CA GLU A 607 -20.07 -31.53 28.58
C GLU A 607 -20.85 -31.37 27.25
N PHE A 608 -20.21 -31.14 26.10
CA PHE A 608 -20.95 -30.92 24.84
C PHE A 608 -21.76 -32.16 24.39
N PHE A 609 -21.17 -33.35 24.51
CA PHE A 609 -21.80 -34.62 24.17
C PHE A 609 -22.24 -35.34 25.45
N GLU A 610 -23.50 -35.73 25.50
CA GLU A 610 -24.05 -36.63 26.52
C GLU A 610 -23.83 -38.08 26.11
N SER A 611 -23.13 -38.88 26.92
CA SER A 611 -22.73 -40.27 26.60
C SER A 611 -23.90 -41.19 26.27
N ASP A 612 -25.05 -40.96 26.91
CA ASP A 612 -26.23 -41.81 26.77
C ASP A 612 -27.00 -41.54 25.47
N MET A 613 -26.87 -40.32 24.93
CA MET A 613 -27.57 -39.87 23.71
C MET A 613 -26.64 -39.85 22.48
N HIS A 614 -25.34 -39.61 22.69
CA HIS A 614 -24.35 -39.46 21.61
C HIS A 614 -23.33 -40.59 21.68
N PRO A 615 -23.47 -41.65 20.86
CA PRO A 615 -22.54 -42.77 20.89
C PRO A 615 -21.13 -42.35 20.43
N PRO A 616 -20.07 -43.09 20.83
CA PRO A 616 -18.68 -42.73 20.52
C PRO A 616 -18.40 -42.48 19.04
N LEU A 617 -19.02 -43.27 18.14
CA LEU A 617 -18.91 -43.09 16.70
C LEU A 617 -19.45 -41.71 16.26
N LEU A 618 -20.64 -41.32 16.74
CA LEU A 618 -21.22 -40.01 16.41
C LEU A 618 -20.35 -38.86 16.92
N GLN A 619 -19.86 -38.96 18.16
CA GLN A 619 -18.98 -37.95 18.74
C GLN A 619 -17.72 -37.77 17.91
N PHE A 620 -17.07 -38.87 17.51
CA PHE A 620 -15.91 -38.85 16.64
C PHE A 620 -16.21 -38.19 15.28
N LEU A 621 -17.27 -38.63 14.61
CA LEU A 621 -17.63 -38.12 13.29
C LEU A 621 -17.95 -36.62 13.29
N VAL A 622 -18.57 -36.10 14.35
CA VAL A 622 -18.87 -34.67 14.50
C VAL A 622 -17.64 -33.86 14.93
N ARG A 623 -16.85 -34.35 15.89
CA ARG A 623 -15.63 -33.66 16.38
C ARG A 623 -14.60 -33.49 15.26
N GLU A 624 -14.40 -34.52 14.45
CA GLU A 624 -13.46 -34.48 13.33
C GLU A 624 -14.05 -33.81 12.08
N GLY A 625 -15.34 -33.46 12.08
CA GLY A 625 -16.03 -32.78 10.98
C GLY A 625 -16.32 -33.66 9.77
N TYR A 626 -16.34 -34.99 9.94
CA TYR A 626 -16.81 -35.93 8.92
C TYR A 626 -18.34 -35.89 8.76
N ILE A 627 -19.06 -35.54 9.82
CA ILE A 627 -20.44 -35.08 9.76
C ILE A 627 -20.46 -33.63 10.21
N ASP A 628 -20.89 -32.74 9.33
CA ASP A 628 -20.89 -31.29 9.56
C ASP A 628 -22.25 -30.68 9.20
N GLU A 629 -22.33 -29.35 9.22
CA GLU A 629 -23.54 -28.59 8.91
C GLU A 629 -24.08 -28.82 7.50
N HIS A 630 -23.25 -29.38 6.59
CA HIS A 630 -23.60 -29.68 5.21
C HIS A 630 -24.16 -31.11 5.04
N TYR A 631 -24.43 -31.84 6.14
CA TYR A 631 -25.06 -33.17 6.07
C TYR A 631 -26.32 -33.26 5.19
N PRO A 632 -27.19 -32.22 5.03
CA PRO A 632 -28.37 -32.31 4.16
C PRO A 632 -28.05 -32.70 2.71
N ASP A 633 -26.85 -32.34 2.24
CA ASP A 633 -26.36 -32.58 0.89
C ASP A 633 -26.06 -34.05 0.62
N TYR A 634 -25.88 -34.82 1.70
CA TYR A 634 -25.53 -36.24 1.67
C TYR A 634 -26.74 -37.15 1.89
N ILE A 635 -27.90 -36.59 2.29
CA ILE A 635 -29.14 -37.36 2.55
C ILE A 635 -30.24 -37.13 1.52
N SER A 636 -30.16 -36.11 0.67
CA SER A 636 -31.22 -35.74 -0.26
C SER A 636 -30.71 -35.49 -1.67
N PHE A 637 -31.57 -35.73 -2.67
CA PHE A 637 -31.27 -35.39 -4.05
C PHE A 637 -31.41 -33.88 -4.25
N PHE A 638 -30.39 -33.25 -4.82
CA PHE A 638 -30.57 -31.91 -5.36
C PHE A 638 -31.42 -32.00 -6.65
N ILE A 639 -32.45 -31.17 -6.74
CA ILE A 639 -33.31 -31.09 -7.93
C ILE A 639 -32.93 -29.80 -8.68
N ASP A 640 -32.21 -29.94 -9.79
CA ASP A 640 -31.77 -28.87 -10.73
C ASP A 640 -32.96 -28.20 -11.47
N SER A 641 -34.01 -27.79 -10.76
CA SER A 641 -35.22 -27.21 -11.35
C SER A 641 -35.22 -25.68 -11.37
N VAL A 642 -34.53 -25.04 -10.43
CA VAL A 642 -34.55 -23.58 -10.24
C VAL A 642 -33.16 -22.98 -10.41
N ILE A 643 -32.17 -23.54 -9.72
CA ILE A 643 -30.75 -23.17 -9.81
C ILE A 643 -29.94 -24.47 -9.91
N ASN A 644 -28.71 -24.40 -10.42
CA ASN A 644 -27.79 -25.54 -10.46
C ASN A 644 -27.06 -25.69 -9.11
N ILE A 645 -26.32 -26.80 -8.95
CA ILE A 645 -25.67 -27.12 -7.67
C ILE A 645 -24.58 -26.10 -7.28
N THR A 646 -23.84 -25.56 -8.26
CA THR A 646 -22.82 -24.52 -8.02
C THR A 646 -23.44 -23.21 -7.51
N GLU A 647 -24.61 -22.83 -8.02
CA GLU A 647 -25.35 -21.65 -7.61
C GLU A 647 -25.97 -21.80 -6.22
N ARG A 648 -26.42 -23.02 -5.88
CA ARG A 648 -26.90 -23.35 -4.55
C ARG A 648 -25.78 -23.25 -3.52
N ASP A 649 -24.63 -23.84 -3.82
CA ASP A 649 -23.46 -23.82 -2.94
C ASP A 649 -22.95 -22.38 -2.75
N TYR A 650 -22.95 -21.58 -3.82
CA TYR A 650 -22.68 -20.15 -3.74
C TYR A 650 -23.67 -19.43 -2.80
N ALA A 651 -24.97 -19.58 -3.03
CA ALA A 651 -26.00 -18.92 -2.20
C ALA A 651 -25.87 -19.32 -0.72
N GLN A 652 -25.55 -20.59 -0.45
CA GLN A 652 -25.29 -21.08 0.90
C GLN A 652 -24.04 -20.45 1.51
N CYS A 653 -22.94 -20.31 0.75
CA CYS A 653 -21.75 -19.59 1.19
C CYS A 653 -22.10 -18.15 1.56
N VAL A 654 -22.84 -17.44 0.71
CA VAL A 654 -23.26 -16.06 0.98
C VAL A 654 -24.10 -15.95 2.26
N ILE A 655 -25.09 -16.84 2.44
CA ILE A 655 -25.96 -16.86 3.62
C ILE A 655 -25.15 -17.11 4.90
N ASN A 656 -24.14 -17.97 4.81
CA ASN A 656 -23.23 -18.30 5.90
C ASN A 656 -22.04 -17.34 6.01
N HIS A 657 -22.03 -16.23 5.28
CA HIS A 657 -20.92 -15.27 5.13
C HIS A 657 -19.54 -15.91 4.89
N LEU A 658 -19.51 -17.01 4.14
CA LEU A 658 -18.30 -17.64 3.64
C LEU A 658 -17.94 -17.05 2.28
N ASN A 659 -16.66 -16.76 2.11
CA ASN A 659 -16.12 -16.18 0.89
C ASN A 659 -15.90 -17.26 -0.17
N SER A 660 -16.35 -16.99 -1.40
CA SER A 660 -16.13 -17.83 -2.59
C SER A 660 -15.18 -17.13 -3.57
N GLU A 661 -14.77 -17.81 -4.64
CA GLU A 661 -14.00 -17.17 -5.70
C GLU A 661 -14.87 -16.17 -6.48
N PHE A 662 -14.28 -15.04 -6.90
CA PHE A 662 -15.02 -13.96 -7.53
C PHE A 662 -15.54 -14.32 -8.94
N ASP A 663 -14.84 -15.22 -9.63
CA ASP A 663 -15.08 -15.68 -10.99
C ASP A 663 -15.90 -16.98 -11.07
N LEU A 664 -16.47 -17.43 -9.94
CA LEU A 664 -17.39 -18.56 -9.92
C LEU A 664 -18.57 -18.32 -10.89
N THR A 665 -18.71 -19.18 -11.89
CA THR A 665 -19.71 -18.98 -12.95
C THR A 665 -21.14 -19.19 -12.45
N LEU A 666 -21.97 -18.15 -12.51
CA LEU A 666 -23.39 -18.21 -12.16
C LEU A 666 -24.25 -18.03 -13.41
N THR A 667 -25.12 -18.99 -13.73
CA THR A 667 -25.98 -19.00 -14.92
C THR A 667 -27.40 -18.46 -14.66
N ASN A 668 -27.97 -18.67 -13.47
CA ASN A 668 -29.33 -18.29 -13.09
C ASN A 668 -29.35 -17.22 -11.99
N VAL A 669 -28.59 -16.13 -12.15
CA VAL A 669 -28.43 -15.08 -11.11
C VAL A 669 -29.77 -14.49 -10.66
N GLU A 670 -30.69 -14.21 -11.59
CA GLU A 670 -32.03 -13.68 -11.28
C GLU A 670 -32.76 -14.54 -10.25
N LYS A 671 -32.83 -15.86 -10.49
CA LYS A 671 -33.52 -16.79 -9.60
C LYS A 671 -32.85 -16.93 -8.24
N ILE A 672 -31.52 -16.77 -8.18
CA ILE A 672 -30.76 -16.77 -6.92
C ILE A 672 -31.18 -15.56 -6.07
N LEU A 673 -31.23 -14.38 -6.67
CA LEU A 673 -31.59 -13.13 -6.01
C LEU A 673 -33.07 -13.10 -5.58
N GLU A 674 -33.97 -13.60 -6.42
CA GLU A 674 -35.41 -13.62 -6.11
C GLU A 674 -35.76 -14.58 -4.97
N LYS A 675 -35.08 -15.73 -4.87
CA LYS A 675 -35.50 -16.81 -3.97
C LYS A 675 -34.59 -17.03 -2.76
N TYR A 676 -33.31 -16.66 -2.83
CA TYR A 676 -32.32 -17.03 -1.81
C TYR A 676 -31.58 -15.83 -1.20
N LEU A 677 -31.21 -14.82 -2.00
CA LEU A 677 -30.35 -13.71 -1.55
C LEU A 677 -31.12 -12.38 -1.47
N THR A 678 -31.35 -11.92 -0.25
CA THR A 678 -32.05 -10.64 0.02
C THR A 678 -31.07 -9.46 -0.03
N PRO A 679 -31.55 -8.20 -0.06
CA PRO A 679 -30.67 -7.03 -0.02
C PRO A 679 -29.73 -7.00 1.19
N ARG A 680 -30.07 -7.68 2.30
CA ARG A 680 -29.22 -7.72 3.51
C ARG A 680 -27.89 -8.41 3.26
N GLN A 681 -27.85 -9.45 2.41
CA GLN A 681 -26.62 -10.17 2.11
C GLN A 681 -25.61 -9.29 1.36
N PHE A 682 -26.08 -8.25 0.65
CA PHE A 682 -25.23 -7.28 -0.05
C PHE A 682 -24.46 -6.33 0.86
N LEU A 683 -24.57 -6.49 2.19
CA LEU A 683 -23.77 -5.77 3.17
C LEU A 683 -22.52 -6.56 3.62
N HIS A 684 -22.30 -7.76 3.06
CA HIS A 684 -21.22 -8.66 3.45
C HIS A 684 -20.38 -9.09 2.23
N THR A 685 -19.06 -9.20 2.41
CA THR A 685 -18.08 -9.48 1.33
C THR A 685 -18.21 -10.86 0.70
N SER A 686 -18.99 -11.76 1.29
CA SER A 686 -19.32 -13.08 0.74
C SER A 686 -20.15 -12.99 -0.55
N ILE A 687 -20.88 -11.89 -0.77
CA ILE A 687 -21.73 -11.66 -1.97
C ILE A 687 -20.95 -11.31 -3.24
N LEU A 688 -19.66 -11.02 -3.11
CA LEU A 688 -18.85 -10.48 -4.20
C LEU A 688 -18.56 -11.57 -5.24
N ASN A 689 -19.19 -11.45 -6.41
CA ASN A 689 -19.03 -12.34 -7.56
C ASN A 689 -19.28 -11.55 -8.84
N PHE A 690 -18.49 -11.77 -9.89
CA PHE A 690 -18.52 -11.00 -11.14
C PHE A 690 -19.86 -11.10 -11.86
N ASN A 691 -20.38 -12.32 -12.10
CA ASN A 691 -21.67 -12.51 -12.78
C ASN A 691 -22.83 -11.89 -11.99
N LEU A 692 -22.78 -11.94 -10.66
CA LEU A 692 -23.80 -11.36 -9.80
C LEU A 692 -23.78 -9.83 -9.83
N VAL A 693 -22.60 -9.21 -9.78
CA VAL A 693 -22.45 -7.75 -9.91
C VAL A 693 -22.86 -7.29 -11.31
N ASP A 694 -22.46 -8.00 -12.37
CA ASP A 694 -22.89 -7.72 -13.74
C ASP A 694 -24.42 -7.71 -13.88
N PHE A 695 -25.10 -8.67 -13.26
CA PHE A 695 -26.55 -8.75 -13.29
C PHE A 695 -27.21 -7.59 -12.53
N ILE A 696 -26.69 -7.22 -11.36
CA ILE A 696 -27.21 -6.12 -10.55
C ILE A 696 -27.01 -4.77 -11.25
N LEU A 697 -25.88 -4.55 -11.91
CA LEU A 697 -25.63 -3.34 -12.70
C LEU A 697 -26.60 -3.21 -13.89
N LYS A 698 -26.90 -4.33 -14.57
CA LYS A 698 -27.84 -4.36 -15.71
C LYS A 698 -29.31 -4.19 -15.29
N ASN A 699 -29.66 -4.47 -14.02
CA ASN A 699 -31.04 -4.48 -13.50
C ASN A 699 -31.20 -3.64 -12.23
N ASP A 700 -30.48 -2.52 -12.15
CA ASP A 700 -30.44 -1.58 -11.01
C ASP A 700 -31.83 -1.09 -10.56
N THR A 701 -32.74 -0.86 -11.51
CA THR A 701 -34.11 -0.41 -11.24
C THR A 701 -34.97 -1.49 -10.57
N GLN A 702 -34.81 -2.76 -10.96
CA GLN A 702 -35.55 -3.89 -10.39
C GLN A 702 -34.98 -4.31 -9.03
N PHE A 703 -33.65 -4.24 -8.86
CA PHE A 703 -32.93 -4.67 -7.64
C PHE A 703 -32.31 -3.48 -6.88
N LYS A 704 -33.05 -2.39 -6.74
CA LYS A 704 -32.55 -1.11 -6.21
C LYS A 704 -31.91 -1.19 -4.82
N ASP A 705 -32.51 -1.96 -3.91
CA ASP A 705 -31.95 -2.11 -2.55
C ASP A 705 -30.66 -2.94 -2.54
N HIS A 706 -30.59 -3.98 -3.38
CA HIS A 706 -29.37 -4.78 -3.56
C HIS A 706 -28.26 -3.93 -4.16
N TYR A 707 -28.58 -3.14 -5.19
CA TYR A 707 -27.69 -2.18 -5.84
C TYR A 707 -27.08 -1.17 -4.85
N ASN A 708 -27.93 -0.51 -4.06
CA ASN A 708 -27.46 0.47 -3.07
C ASN A 708 -26.57 -0.16 -1.99
N ASN A 709 -26.93 -1.37 -1.52
CA ASN A 709 -26.14 -2.07 -0.52
C ASN A 709 -24.80 -2.55 -1.08
N LEU A 710 -24.75 -2.98 -2.36
CA LEU A 710 -23.52 -3.36 -3.04
C LEU A 710 -22.48 -2.25 -2.99
N PHE A 711 -22.84 -1.05 -3.44
CA PHE A 711 -21.90 0.07 -3.48
C PHE A 711 -21.56 0.61 -2.09
N LYS A 712 -22.47 0.48 -1.12
CA LYS A 712 -22.15 0.72 0.29
C LYS A 712 -21.12 -0.28 0.83
N LEU A 713 -21.23 -1.55 0.45
CA LEU A 713 -20.27 -2.59 0.79
C LEU A 713 -18.93 -2.33 0.10
N LEU A 714 -18.89 -2.01 -1.18
CA LEU A 714 -17.65 -1.75 -1.91
C LEU A 714 -16.90 -0.51 -1.39
N SER A 715 -17.64 0.46 -0.84
CA SER A 715 -17.08 1.67 -0.22
C SER A 715 -16.63 1.49 1.24
N ASN A 716 -16.64 0.26 1.78
CA ASN A 716 -16.38 0.00 3.21
C ASN A 716 -14.89 -0.08 3.60
N GLN A 717 -13.97 0.01 2.63
CA GLN A 717 -12.51 -0.11 2.82
C GLN A 717 -12.06 -1.49 3.36
N ASP A 718 -12.87 -2.54 3.20
CA ASP A 718 -12.47 -3.91 3.50
C ASP A 718 -11.52 -4.46 2.42
N GLU A 719 -10.48 -5.17 2.83
CA GLU A 719 -9.43 -5.69 1.93
C GLU A 719 -10.00 -6.53 0.79
N ARG A 720 -11.04 -7.35 1.06
CA ARG A 720 -11.68 -8.18 0.05
C ARG A 720 -12.55 -7.38 -0.91
N SER A 721 -13.24 -6.36 -0.42
CA SER A 721 -13.99 -5.42 -1.28
C SER A 721 -13.03 -4.70 -2.23
N ILE A 722 -11.89 -4.26 -1.73
CA ILE A 722 -10.86 -3.57 -2.50
C ILE A 722 -10.26 -4.50 -3.56
N GLN A 723 -9.89 -5.72 -3.19
CA GLN A 723 -9.42 -6.74 -4.14
C GLN A 723 -10.45 -6.97 -5.25
N PHE A 724 -11.74 -7.11 -4.88
CA PHE A 724 -12.81 -7.28 -5.85
C PHE A 724 -12.94 -6.10 -6.81
N ILE A 725 -12.87 -4.85 -6.33
CA ILE A 725 -12.94 -3.65 -7.19
C ILE A 725 -11.88 -3.71 -8.27
N PHE A 726 -10.63 -3.96 -7.91
CA PHE A 726 -9.52 -3.96 -8.86
C PHE A 726 -9.57 -5.13 -9.85
N GLU A 727 -9.93 -6.32 -9.39
CA GLU A 727 -10.10 -7.47 -10.30
C GLU A 727 -11.31 -7.29 -11.23
N TYR A 728 -12.40 -6.70 -10.74
CA TYR A 728 -13.58 -6.43 -11.55
C TYR A 728 -13.35 -5.31 -12.57
N ILE A 729 -12.56 -4.28 -12.25
CA ILE A 729 -12.18 -3.23 -13.21
C ILE A 729 -11.44 -3.82 -14.41
N ASP A 730 -10.57 -4.82 -14.17
CA ASP A 730 -9.75 -5.49 -15.19
C ASP A 730 -10.54 -6.54 -16.00
N LYS A 731 -11.35 -7.37 -15.32
CA LYS A 731 -11.99 -8.56 -15.92
C LYS A 731 -13.51 -8.46 -16.12
N GLY A 732 -14.19 -7.52 -15.48
CA GLY A 732 -15.65 -7.45 -15.42
C GLY A 732 -16.29 -7.03 -16.75
N GLU A 733 -17.47 -7.59 -17.08
CA GLU A 733 -18.14 -7.29 -18.35
C GLU A 733 -18.66 -5.84 -18.40
N ASN A 734 -19.21 -5.33 -17.29
CA ASN A 734 -19.80 -3.98 -17.21
C ASN A 734 -18.90 -2.99 -16.45
N SER A 735 -17.57 -3.11 -16.64
CA SER A 735 -16.58 -2.21 -16.02
C SER A 735 -16.92 -0.71 -16.15
N PRO A 736 -17.42 -0.17 -17.30
CA PRO A 736 -17.84 1.22 -17.40
C PRO A 736 -18.92 1.65 -16.41
N LEU A 737 -20.02 0.90 -16.31
CA LEU A 737 -21.11 1.22 -15.38
C LEU A 737 -20.62 1.15 -13.93
N PHE A 738 -19.84 0.11 -13.61
CA PHE A 738 -19.29 -0.08 -12.27
C PHE A 738 -18.35 1.05 -11.84
N ILE A 739 -17.43 1.47 -12.72
CA ILE A 739 -16.47 2.55 -12.44
C ILE A 739 -17.19 3.87 -12.18
N ASN A 740 -18.21 4.20 -12.97
CA ASN A 740 -18.97 5.43 -12.75
C ASN A 740 -19.66 5.44 -11.39
N GLU A 741 -20.19 4.30 -10.96
CA GLU A 741 -20.97 4.18 -9.73
C GLU A 741 -20.10 4.04 -8.48
N ILE A 742 -18.92 3.40 -8.58
CA ILE A 742 -17.94 3.38 -7.48
C ILE A 742 -17.39 4.79 -7.22
N VAL A 743 -17.13 5.58 -8.26
CA VAL A 743 -16.65 6.97 -8.10
C VAL A 743 -17.73 7.87 -7.48
N LYS A 744 -19.00 7.68 -7.85
CA LYS A 744 -20.13 8.39 -7.21
C LYS A 744 -20.30 8.02 -5.74
N SER A 745 -20.20 6.73 -5.41
CA SER A 745 -20.43 6.22 -4.04
C SER A 745 -19.23 6.42 -3.11
N TRP A 746 -18.00 6.40 -3.64
CA TRP A 746 -16.76 6.52 -2.87
C TRP A 746 -15.88 7.69 -3.37
N GLN A 747 -16.22 8.91 -2.98
CA GLN A 747 -15.48 10.11 -3.43
C GLN A 747 -14.00 10.17 -2.99
N THR A 748 -13.60 9.42 -1.95
CA THR A 748 -12.19 9.32 -1.51
C THR A 748 -11.46 8.12 -2.14
N PHE A 749 -12.03 7.49 -3.17
CA PHE A 749 -11.47 6.31 -3.82
C PHE A 749 -10.07 6.55 -4.38
N PHE A 750 -9.84 7.67 -5.08
CA PHE A 750 -8.50 7.96 -5.60
C PHE A 750 -7.45 8.18 -4.50
N LYS A 751 -7.83 8.88 -3.41
CA LYS A 751 -6.97 9.02 -2.23
C LYS A 751 -6.53 7.67 -1.70
N TYR A 752 -7.46 6.71 -1.63
CA TYR A 752 -7.16 5.35 -1.20
C TYR A 752 -6.18 4.66 -2.15
N ILE A 753 -6.45 4.68 -3.47
CA ILE A 753 -5.56 4.10 -4.50
C ILE A 753 -4.13 4.66 -4.37
N HIS A 754 -4.01 5.99 -4.30
CA HIS A 754 -2.72 6.69 -4.21
C HIS A 754 -1.93 6.31 -2.94
N THR A 755 -2.60 6.10 -1.79
CA THR A 755 -1.92 5.74 -0.54
C THR A 755 -1.61 4.26 -0.38
N SER A 756 -2.32 3.37 -1.09
CA SER A 756 -2.29 1.92 -0.86
C SER A 756 -1.40 1.15 -1.83
N MET A 757 -0.94 1.78 -2.92
CA MET A 757 -0.27 1.11 -4.03
C MET A 757 0.99 1.85 -4.48
N THR A 758 1.82 1.15 -5.25
CA THR A 758 2.98 1.73 -5.95
C THR A 758 2.53 2.56 -7.16
N ASP A 759 3.30 3.58 -7.52
CA ASP A 759 2.95 4.50 -8.62
C ASP A 759 2.62 3.78 -9.95
N GLU A 760 3.38 2.74 -10.33
CA GLU A 760 3.12 1.94 -11.54
C GLU A 760 1.71 1.31 -11.55
N LYS A 761 1.25 0.80 -10.40
CA LYS A 761 -0.08 0.21 -10.29
C LYS A 761 -1.16 1.29 -10.31
N VAL A 762 -0.93 2.41 -9.61
CA VAL A 762 -1.82 3.57 -9.63
C VAL A 762 -2.06 4.03 -11.08
N GLU A 763 -1.00 4.13 -11.88
CA GLU A 763 -1.09 4.50 -13.30
C GLU A 763 -1.95 3.54 -14.10
N SER A 764 -1.69 2.22 -14.01
CA SER A 764 -2.44 1.22 -14.76
C SER A 764 -3.95 1.27 -14.48
N TYR A 765 -4.34 1.38 -13.21
CA TYR A 765 -5.74 1.44 -12.81
C TYR A 765 -6.38 2.78 -13.14
N LEU A 766 -5.66 3.89 -12.98
CA LEU A 766 -6.17 5.21 -13.31
C LEU A 766 -6.43 5.35 -14.82
N LEU A 767 -5.59 4.76 -15.68
CA LEU A 767 -5.85 4.68 -17.13
C LEU A 767 -7.13 3.90 -17.43
N LEU A 768 -7.33 2.74 -16.79
CA LEU A 768 -8.56 1.95 -16.93
C LEU A 768 -9.80 2.71 -16.43
N ILE A 769 -9.66 3.47 -15.33
CA ILE A 769 -10.71 4.32 -14.79
C ILE A 769 -11.04 5.43 -15.81
N PHE A 770 -10.06 6.18 -16.29
CA PHE A 770 -10.31 7.29 -17.24
C PHE A 770 -10.90 6.85 -18.57
N LYS A 771 -10.52 5.68 -19.10
CA LYS A 771 -11.13 5.11 -20.31
C LYS A 771 -12.63 4.87 -20.19
N ASN A 772 -13.09 4.61 -18.97
CA ASN A 772 -14.43 4.10 -18.69
C ASN A 772 -15.31 5.08 -17.89
N LEU A 773 -14.72 6.14 -17.34
CA LEU A 773 -15.40 7.15 -16.53
C LEU A 773 -16.08 8.21 -17.41
N GLU A 774 -17.36 8.48 -17.15
CA GLU A 774 -18.11 9.54 -17.82
C GLU A 774 -17.60 10.92 -17.41
N LYS A 775 -17.69 11.87 -18.35
CA LYS A 775 -17.14 13.23 -18.18
C LYS A 775 -17.69 13.96 -16.96
N GLU A 776 -18.95 13.71 -16.61
CA GLU A 776 -19.64 14.33 -15.47
C GLU A 776 -19.12 13.83 -14.10
N ASN A 777 -18.54 12.63 -14.05
CA ASN A 777 -18.08 12.00 -12.81
C ASN A 777 -16.58 12.26 -12.53
N ILE A 778 -15.82 12.78 -13.49
CA ILE A 778 -14.39 13.12 -13.33
C ILE A 778 -14.13 14.03 -12.11
N PRO A 779 -14.90 15.11 -11.87
CA PRO A 779 -14.67 15.97 -10.70
C PRO A 779 -14.86 15.25 -9.35
N LEU A 780 -15.72 14.22 -9.29
CA LEU A 780 -15.95 13.45 -8.07
C LEU A 780 -14.73 12.62 -7.65
N LEU A 781 -13.86 12.27 -8.61
CA LEU A 781 -12.60 11.56 -8.36
C LEU A 781 -11.51 12.48 -7.78
N ASN A 782 -11.61 13.80 -8.02
CA ASN A 782 -10.64 14.80 -7.56
C ASN A 782 -11.04 15.44 -6.22
N LYS A 783 -11.41 14.62 -5.22
CA LYS A 783 -11.67 15.12 -3.88
C LYS A 783 -10.38 15.60 -3.20
N ASP A 784 -10.46 16.76 -2.54
CA ASP A 784 -9.32 17.42 -1.86
C ASP A 784 -8.13 17.74 -2.81
N ASP A 785 -8.38 17.89 -4.12
CA ASP A 785 -7.37 18.16 -5.15
C ASP A 785 -6.21 17.13 -5.25
N ILE A 786 -6.41 15.93 -4.73
CA ILE A 786 -5.37 14.89 -4.71
C ILE A 786 -5.06 14.40 -6.13
N LEU A 787 -6.09 14.21 -6.97
CA LEU A 787 -5.90 13.81 -8.37
C LEU A 787 -5.21 14.90 -9.18
N LYS A 788 -5.63 16.15 -8.97
CA LYS A 788 -5.00 17.33 -9.56
C LYS A 788 -3.51 17.36 -9.24
N ASN A 789 -3.15 17.27 -7.96
CA ASN A 789 -1.75 17.31 -7.52
C ASN A 789 -0.93 16.13 -8.04
N TYR A 790 -1.52 14.92 -8.08
CA TYR A 790 -0.86 13.75 -8.64
C TYR A 790 -0.56 13.93 -10.13
N LEU A 791 -1.54 14.37 -10.91
CA LEU A 791 -1.35 14.62 -12.34
C LEU A 791 -0.38 15.76 -12.60
N SER A 792 -0.45 16.85 -11.84
CA SER A 792 0.48 17.99 -11.87
C SER A 792 1.95 17.57 -11.72
N SER A 793 2.23 16.52 -10.94
CA SER A 793 3.59 16.03 -10.72
C SER A 793 4.17 15.24 -11.91
N LYS A 794 3.34 14.85 -12.88
CA LYS A 794 3.77 14.00 -14.02
C LYS A 794 4.34 14.83 -15.16
N ARG A 795 5.65 14.70 -15.37
CA ARG A 795 6.36 15.34 -16.49
C ARG A 795 5.89 14.83 -17.86
N ASN A 796 5.58 13.54 -17.98
CA ASN A 796 5.11 12.92 -19.23
C ASN A 796 3.56 12.87 -19.35
N PHE A 797 2.85 13.78 -18.70
CA PHE A 797 1.37 13.77 -18.65
C PHE A 797 0.69 13.66 -20.03
N ILE A 798 1.23 14.33 -21.06
CA ILE A 798 0.61 14.31 -22.40
C ILE A 798 0.63 12.90 -23.02
N GLU A 799 1.73 12.17 -22.86
CA GLU A 799 1.83 10.78 -23.34
C GLU A 799 0.89 9.89 -22.54
N TYR A 800 0.91 10.04 -21.22
CA TYR A 800 0.07 9.30 -20.29
C TYR A 800 -1.44 9.47 -20.58
N ILE A 801 -1.91 10.69 -20.77
CA ILE A 801 -3.35 10.97 -20.94
C ILE A 801 -3.87 10.55 -22.32
N LYS A 802 -2.99 10.45 -23.33
CA LYS A 802 -3.32 9.91 -24.66
C LYS A 802 -3.61 8.41 -24.64
N ASP A 803 -3.06 7.69 -23.68
CA ASP A 803 -3.41 6.28 -23.50
C ASP A 803 -4.85 6.12 -22.99
N ALA A 804 -5.41 7.14 -22.33
CA ALA A 804 -6.79 7.14 -21.86
C ALA A 804 -7.79 7.73 -22.87
N TYR A 805 -7.43 8.82 -23.56
CA TYR A 805 -8.31 9.52 -24.49
C TYR A 805 -7.75 9.54 -25.91
N SER A 806 -8.59 9.15 -26.88
CA SER A 806 -8.17 8.99 -28.27
C SER A 806 -8.16 10.30 -29.06
N THR A 807 -8.93 11.29 -28.61
CA THR A 807 -9.07 12.58 -29.31
C THR A 807 -8.54 13.75 -28.50
N GLU A 808 -7.95 14.74 -29.18
CA GLU A 808 -7.47 15.98 -28.54
C GLU A 808 -8.60 16.72 -27.81
N GLN A 809 -9.82 16.75 -28.37
CA GLN A 809 -10.97 17.38 -27.74
C GLN A 809 -11.35 16.75 -26.39
N GLU A 810 -11.21 15.44 -26.23
CA GLU A 810 -11.47 14.76 -24.96
C GLU A 810 -10.45 15.14 -23.90
N ILE A 811 -9.18 15.24 -24.28
CA ILE A 811 -8.09 15.68 -23.40
C ILE A 811 -8.32 17.13 -22.95
N LEU A 812 -8.71 18.01 -23.87
CA LEU A 812 -9.02 19.41 -23.54
C LEU A 812 -10.21 19.52 -22.58
N ASN A 813 -11.28 18.76 -22.82
CA ASN A 813 -12.42 18.74 -21.89
C ASN A 813 -12.03 18.19 -20.51
N PHE A 814 -11.17 17.16 -20.46
CA PHE A 814 -10.63 16.62 -19.20
C PHE A 814 -9.81 17.68 -18.44
N LEU A 815 -8.92 18.38 -19.14
CA LEU A 815 -8.08 19.44 -18.59
C LEU A 815 -8.93 20.59 -18.02
N GLN A 816 -10.03 20.96 -18.67
CA GLN A 816 -10.94 21.99 -18.16
C GLN A 816 -11.63 21.61 -16.84
N LEU A 817 -11.85 20.31 -16.60
CA LEU A 817 -12.50 19.81 -15.38
C LEU A 817 -11.53 19.71 -14.20
N ILE A 818 -10.28 19.27 -14.43
CA ILE A 818 -9.28 19.06 -13.37
C ILE A 818 -8.41 20.29 -13.12
N LYS A 819 -8.06 21.03 -14.18
CA LYS A 819 -7.16 22.21 -14.15
C LYS A 819 -5.84 21.93 -13.42
N PRO A 820 -5.05 20.94 -13.89
CA PRO A 820 -3.72 20.67 -13.32
C PRO A 820 -2.80 21.88 -13.55
N ILE A 821 -1.82 22.04 -12.66
CA ILE A 821 -0.78 23.07 -12.76
C ILE A 821 0.56 22.34 -12.76
N PHE A 822 1.26 22.31 -13.89
CA PHE A 822 2.52 21.58 -14.05
C PHE A 822 3.72 22.46 -13.70
N GLU A 823 4.63 21.98 -12.84
CA GLU A 823 5.95 22.60 -12.64
C GLU A 823 6.82 22.47 -13.91
N TYR A 824 6.76 21.31 -14.57
CA TYR A 824 7.47 21.03 -15.81
C TYR A 824 6.76 19.94 -16.62
N LEU A 825 6.69 20.12 -17.93
CA LEU A 825 5.97 19.21 -18.84
C LEU A 825 6.82 18.86 -20.07
N ASP A 826 7.05 17.57 -20.27
CA ASP A 826 7.78 17.03 -21.41
C ASP A 826 6.88 16.90 -22.64
N CYS A 827 7.43 17.24 -23.81
CA CYS A 827 6.80 17.03 -25.11
C CYS A 827 7.85 16.59 -26.12
N THR A 828 8.03 15.28 -26.25
CA THR A 828 9.08 14.69 -27.12
C THR A 828 8.61 14.52 -28.56
N ASN A 829 7.30 14.44 -28.79
CA ASN A 829 6.70 14.11 -30.07
C ASN A 829 6.06 15.35 -30.72
N GLN A 830 6.43 15.67 -31.96
CA GLN A 830 5.89 16.81 -32.72
C GLN A 830 4.36 16.77 -32.85
N ASN A 831 3.74 15.58 -32.85
CA ASN A 831 2.28 15.43 -32.89
C ASN A 831 1.57 15.83 -31.58
N ASN A 832 2.32 16.12 -30.51
CA ASN A 832 1.80 16.47 -29.19
C ASN A 832 1.92 17.98 -28.89
N VAL A 833 2.55 18.76 -29.79
CA VAL A 833 2.80 20.19 -29.62
C VAL A 833 1.50 21.00 -29.54
N SER A 834 0.45 20.60 -30.26
CA SER A 834 -0.87 21.24 -30.19
C SER A 834 -1.46 21.19 -28.78
N ILE A 835 -1.50 19.99 -28.17
CA ILE A 835 -2.01 19.80 -26.80
C ILE A 835 -1.13 20.53 -25.79
N PHE A 836 0.19 20.46 -25.93
CA PHE A 836 1.12 21.19 -25.09
C PHE A 836 0.84 22.70 -25.11
N ASN A 837 0.70 23.27 -26.31
CA ASN A 837 0.40 24.69 -26.47
C ASN A 837 -0.99 25.07 -25.94
N GLU A 838 -1.99 24.20 -26.04
CA GLU A 838 -3.30 24.43 -25.42
C GLU A 838 -3.26 24.38 -23.88
N ILE A 839 -2.48 23.47 -23.28
CA ILE A 839 -2.24 23.46 -21.83
C ILE A 839 -1.62 24.81 -21.40
N CYS A 840 -0.60 25.26 -22.12
CA CYS A 840 0.06 26.52 -21.80
C CYS A 840 -0.82 27.75 -22.06
N ARG A 841 -1.62 27.78 -23.14
CA ARG A 841 -2.59 28.85 -23.41
C ARG A 841 -3.62 29.03 -22.30
N ASN A 842 -4.00 27.94 -21.64
CA ASN A 842 -4.95 27.94 -20.52
C ASN A 842 -4.27 28.18 -19.14
N GLU A 843 -2.98 28.51 -19.11
CA GLU A 843 -2.20 28.80 -17.88
C GLU A 843 -2.15 27.63 -16.88
N TYR A 844 -2.18 26.39 -17.39
CA TYR A 844 -2.07 25.17 -16.58
C TYR A 844 -0.63 24.80 -16.24
N PHE A 845 0.21 25.78 -15.93
CA PHE A 845 1.63 25.59 -15.61
C PHE A 845 2.13 26.64 -14.61
N GLU A 846 3.21 26.32 -13.91
CA GLU A 846 3.89 27.29 -13.03
C GLU A 846 4.84 28.18 -13.84
N PHE A 847 4.79 29.49 -13.59
CA PHE A 847 5.72 30.44 -14.20
C PHE A 847 7.12 30.28 -13.58
N ASN A 848 7.89 29.32 -14.07
CA ASN A 848 9.28 29.11 -13.69
C ASN A 848 10.19 29.04 -14.92
N GLU A 849 11.49 29.22 -14.70
CA GLU A 849 12.50 29.19 -15.76
C GLU A 849 12.41 27.94 -16.64
N LYS A 850 12.31 26.75 -16.02
CA LYS A 850 12.34 25.47 -16.73
C LYS A 850 11.17 25.35 -17.70
N MET A 851 9.97 25.72 -17.27
CA MET A 851 8.77 25.63 -18.09
C MET A 851 8.76 26.68 -19.20
N ILE A 852 9.19 27.91 -18.94
CA ILE A 852 9.31 28.96 -19.97
C ILE A 852 10.31 28.54 -21.05
N LEU A 853 11.49 28.06 -20.65
CA LEU A 853 12.48 27.53 -21.59
C LEU A 853 11.94 26.34 -22.38
N GLN A 854 11.17 25.47 -21.75
CA GLN A 854 10.54 24.32 -22.41
C GLN A 854 9.52 24.77 -23.48
N ILE A 855 8.66 25.74 -23.15
CA ILE A 855 7.70 26.31 -24.10
C ILE A 855 8.40 26.92 -25.30
N ILE A 856 9.46 27.70 -25.05
CA ILE A 856 10.27 28.29 -26.12
C ILE A 856 10.94 27.20 -26.95
N SER A 857 11.53 26.18 -26.31
CA SER A 857 12.24 25.10 -26.99
C SER A 857 11.34 24.30 -27.93
N ILE A 858 10.14 23.91 -27.48
CA ILE A 858 9.20 23.08 -28.26
C ILE A 858 8.63 23.85 -29.46
N ASN A 859 8.46 25.18 -29.35
CA ASN A 859 7.92 26.01 -30.42
C ASN A 859 8.98 26.50 -31.42
N ASN A 860 10.25 26.11 -31.25
CA ASN A 860 11.37 26.49 -32.13
C ASN A 860 12.13 25.24 -32.63
N GLU A 861 12.92 25.39 -33.69
CA GLU A 861 13.69 24.27 -34.27
C GLU A 861 14.89 23.86 -33.39
N ASP A 862 15.19 22.55 -33.33
CA ASP A 862 16.20 21.93 -32.47
C ASP A 862 17.58 22.62 -32.47
N LYS A 863 18.03 23.14 -33.62
CA LYS A 863 19.36 23.76 -33.77
C LYS A 863 19.54 25.06 -32.99
N LYS A 864 18.45 25.70 -32.55
CA LYS A 864 18.49 26.97 -31.81
C LYS A 864 18.36 26.78 -30.29
N ILE A 865 18.03 25.58 -29.81
CA ILE A 865 17.67 25.36 -28.39
C ILE A 865 18.85 25.60 -27.46
N ASP A 866 20.04 25.07 -27.79
CA ASP A 866 21.24 25.26 -26.98
C ASP A 866 21.69 26.73 -26.97
N GLU A 867 21.53 27.42 -28.10
CA GLU A 867 21.79 28.85 -28.23
C GLU A 867 20.81 29.67 -27.38
N ILE A 868 19.51 29.34 -27.43
CA ILE A 868 18.46 29.98 -26.63
C ILE A 868 18.73 29.81 -25.13
N LYS A 869 19.05 28.59 -24.67
CA LYS A 869 19.34 28.32 -23.25
C LYS A 869 20.55 29.11 -22.75
N ASN A 870 21.61 29.22 -23.56
CA ASN A 870 22.80 30.00 -23.21
C ASN A 870 22.54 31.51 -23.20
N ILE A 871 21.63 32.00 -24.04
CA ILE A 871 21.29 33.44 -24.11
C ILE A 871 20.27 33.82 -23.03
N PHE A 872 19.36 32.91 -22.66
CA PHE A 872 18.23 33.20 -21.76
C PHE A 872 18.67 33.82 -20.45
N THR A 873 19.71 33.28 -19.80
CA THR A 873 20.21 33.79 -18.52
C THR A 873 20.74 35.23 -18.60
N SER A 874 21.30 35.61 -19.75
CA SER A 874 21.79 36.97 -20.02
C SER A 874 20.71 37.93 -20.50
N LYS A 875 19.66 37.42 -21.18
CA LYS A 875 18.57 38.20 -21.77
C LYS A 875 17.20 37.51 -21.60
N PRO A 876 16.67 37.35 -20.37
CA PRO A 876 15.47 36.52 -20.17
C PRO A 876 14.23 37.09 -20.89
N TYR A 877 14.02 38.40 -20.82
CA TYR A 877 12.87 39.05 -21.45
C TYR A 877 13.08 39.20 -22.96
N GLY A 878 14.30 39.49 -23.42
CA GLY A 878 14.61 39.54 -24.84
C GLY A 878 14.44 38.19 -25.53
N THR A 879 14.93 37.12 -24.92
CA THR A 879 14.75 35.76 -25.42
C THR A 879 13.28 35.38 -25.48
N LEU A 880 12.47 35.81 -24.50
CA LEU A 880 11.03 35.64 -24.51
C LEU A 880 10.37 36.41 -25.67
N GLN A 881 10.72 37.67 -25.87
CA GLN A 881 10.16 38.49 -26.95
C GLN A 881 10.54 37.98 -28.35
N ASP A 882 11.73 37.42 -28.51
CA ASP A 882 12.25 36.96 -29.80
C ASP A 882 11.73 35.56 -30.17
N PHE A 883 11.64 34.64 -29.20
CA PHE A 883 11.41 33.21 -29.48
C PHE A 883 10.13 32.62 -28.90
N ALA A 884 9.47 33.26 -27.93
CA ALA A 884 8.24 32.72 -27.36
C ALA A 884 7.07 32.77 -28.36
N PRO A 885 6.08 31.87 -28.23
CA PRO A 885 4.82 31.99 -28.95
C PRO A 885 3.97 33.18 -28.44
N ASP A 886 3.10 33.72 -29.28
CA ASP A 886 2.32 34.95 -29.00
C ASP A 886 1.46 34.85 -27.73
N TYR A 887 0.90 33.67 -27.44
CA TYR A 887 0.11 33.47 -26.23
C TYR A 887 0.96 33.68 -24.97
N LEU A 888 2.20 33.19 -24.96
CA LEU A 888 3.09 33.33 -23.80
C LEU A 888 3.54 34.78 -23.62
N LYS A 889 3.81 35.49 -24.72
CA LYS A 889 4.10 36.94 -24.67
C LYS A 889 2.97 37.70 -24.01
N THR A 890 1.73 37.42 -24.44
CA THR A 890 0.52 38.06 -23.91
C THR A 890 0.33 37.76 -22.42
N GLN A 891 0.51 36.50 -21.99
CA GLN A 891 0.38 36.09 -20.59
C GLN A 891 1.42 36.78 -19.70
N VAL A 892 2.67 36.84 -20.16
CA VAL A 892 3.75 37.53 -19.44
C VAL A 892 3.51 39.03 -19.37
N ASP A 893 3.06 39.66 -20.46
CA ASP A 893 2.75 41.09 -20.45
C ASP A 893 1.59 41.42 -19.49
N GLN A 894 0.60 40.53 -19.32
CA GLN A 894 -0.49 40.67 -18.35
C GLN A 894 -0.08 40.47 -16.88
N SER A 895 1.01 39.74 -16.63
CA SER A 895 1.47 39.34 -15.29
C SER A 895 2.97 39.59 -15.11
N ILE A 896 3.45 40.74 -15.61
CA ILE A 896 4.88 41.01 -15.76
C ILE A 896 5.65 40.97 -14.43
N SER A 897 5.04 41.42 -13.33
CA SER A 897 5.66 41.37 -12.00
C SER A 897 5.88 39.94 -11.51
N HIS A 898 4.93 39.04 -11.77
CA HIS A 898 5.07 37.61 -11.41
C HIS A 898 6.16 36.93 -12.25
N PHE A 899 6.20 37.21 -13.56
CA PHE A 899 7.31 36.75 -14.40
C PHE A 899 8.66 37.31 -13.93
N PHE A 900 8.68 38.57 -13.48
CA PHE A 900 9.91 39.21 -13.01
C PHE A 900 10.48 38.51 -11.77
N GLU A 901 9.64 38.24 -10.78
CA GLU A 901 10.03 37.56 -9.53
C GLU A 901 10.42 36.11 -9.75
N GLU A 902 9.54 35.31 -10.36
CA GLU A 902 9.69 33.85 -10.41
C GLU A 902 10.60 33.37 -11.53
N VAL A 903 10.78 34.15 -12.60
CA VAL A 903 11.58 33.77 -13.78
C VAL A 903 12.75 34.71 -14.04
N TYR A 904 12.50 36.02 -14.13
CA TYR A 904 13.55 36.95 -14.57
C TYR A 904 14.69 37.04 -13.55
N ILE A 905 14.38 37.24 -12.26
CA ILE A 905 15.38 37.30 -11.18
C ILE A 905 16.06 35.93 -11.00
N SER A 906 15.28 34.85 -10.94
CA SER A 906 15.78 33.51 -10.64
C SER A 906 16.73 32.95 -11.71
N SER A 907 16.49 33.26 -12.99
CA SER A 907 17.29 32.79 -14.13
C SER A 907 18.47 33.69 -14.50
N SER A 908 18.62 34.84 -13.82
CA SER A 908 19.56 35.88 -14.25
C SER A 908 21.03 35.58 -13.91
N GLU A 909 21.88 35.52 -14.94
CA GLU A 909 23.34 35.48 -14.81
C GLU A 909 23.98 36.40 -15.85
N ASN A 910 24.86 37.32 -15.41
CA ASN A 910 25.52 38.31 -16.29
C ASN A 910 24.54 39.05 -17.23
N LEU A 911 23.49 39.62 -16.65
CA LEU A 911 22.41 40.28 -17.39
C LEU A 911 22.94 41.39 -18.31
N ASN A 912 22.57 41.31 -19.58
CA ASN A 912 22.89 42.33 -20.57
C ASN A 912 21.76 42.36 -21.61
N GLU A 913 20.60 42.89 -21.22
CA GLU A 913 19.43 42.96 -22.10
C GLU A 913 19.70 43.82 -23.34
N SER A 914 18.85 43.73 -24.36
CA SER A 914 18.87 44.76 -25.40
C SER A 914 18.37 46.10 -24.84
N SER A 915 18.89 47.25 -25.30
CA SER A 915 18.46 48.55 -24.77
C SER A 915 16.94 48.73 -24.92
N ASN A 916 16.36 48.30 -26.05
CA ASN A 916 14.93 48.37 -26.31
C ASN A 916 14.11 47.54 -25.30
N ASN A 917 14.57 46.32 -24.98
CA ASN A 917 13.87 45.44 -24.04
C ASN A 917 13.98 45.95 -22.60
N PHE A 918 15.16 46.44 -22.22
CA PHE A 918 15.38 47.09 -20.93
C PHE A 918 14.47 48.32 -20.76
N ILE A 919 14.38 49.18 -21.78
CA ILE A 919 13.50 50.35 -21.77
C ILE A 919 12.02 49.93 -21.68
N LYS A 920 11.60 48.89 -22.41
CA LYS A 920 10.23 48.35 -22.31
C LYS A 920 9.89 47.88 -20.90
N LEU A 921 10.79 47.14 -20.24
CA LEU A 921 10.60 46.69 -18.86
C LEU A 921 10.54 47.85 -17.87
N ILE A 922 11.47 48.81 -17.96
CA ILE A 922 11.48 49.96 -17.05
C ILE A 922 10.24 50.85 -17.23
N ASN A 923 9.73 50.97 -18.45
CA ASN A 923 8.55 51.77 -18.73
C ASN A 923 7.22 51.03 -18.53
N ASN A 924 7.26 49.75 -18.18
CA ASN A 924 6.04 48.99 -17.90
C ASN A 924 5.41 49.50 -16.60
N GLU A 925 4.13 49.90 -16.66
CA GLU A 925 3.42 50.49 -15.53
C GLU A 925 3.06 49.46 -14.46
N ASP A 926 2.91 48.19 -14.85
CA ASP A 926 2.54 47.06 -13.98
C ASP A 926 3.74 46.46 -13.23
N LEU A 927 4.97 46.91 -13.53
CA LEU A 927 6.18 46.52 -12.83
C LEU A 927 6.50 47.49 -11.68
N ASP A 928 6.65 46.96 -10.47
CA ASP A 928 6.93 47.77 -9.29
C ASP A 928 8.26 48.53 -9.35
N ASN A 929 8.33 49.67 -8.67
CA ASN A 929 9.53 50.51 -8.65
C ASN A 929 10.75 49.78 -8.03
N SER A 930 10.55 48.90 -7.05
CA SER A 930 11.62 48.07 -6.47
C SER A 930 12.23 47.13 -7.51
N HIS A 931 11.41 46.49 -8.36
CA HIS A 931 11.88 45.64 -9.45
C HIS A 931 12.62 46.44 -10.53
N LYS A 932 12.15 47.66 -10.84
CA LYS A 932 12.83 48.57 -11.76
C LYS A 932 14.20 48.99 -11.23
N GLU A 933 14.31 49.31 -9.95
CA GLU A 933 15.58 49.62 -9.30
C GLU A 933 16.54 48.42 -9.34
N TRP A 934 16.05 47.22 -9.00
CA TRP A 934 16.84 45.98 -9.09
C TRP A 934 17.34 45.71 -10.52
N LEU A 935 16.49 45.93 -11.54
CA LEU A 935 16.86 45.77 -12.94
C LEU A 935 18.01 46.69 -13.33
N ILE A 936 18.00 47.94 -12.85
CA ILE A 936 19.05 48.93 -13.11
C ILE A 936 20.37 48.53 -12.43
N GLU A 937 20.31 48.00 -11.21
CA GLU A 937 21.50 47.61 -10.45
C GLU A 937 22.18 46.37 -11.04
N ASN A 938 21.41 45.37 -11.49
CA ASN A 938 21.94 44.05 -11.85
C ASN A 938 22.16 43.80 -13.35
N ASN A 939 21.77 44.73 -14.23
CA ASN A 939 21.88 44.59 -15.69
C ASN A 939 22.96 45.50 -16.28
N GLU A 940 23.86 45.02 -17.14
CA GLU A 940 24.97 45.79 -17.69
C GLU A 940 24.61 46.72 -18.88
N VAL A 941 23.34 46.76 -19.30
CA VAL A 941 22.96 47.51 -20.51
C VAL A 941 23.30 49.00 -20.43
N GLN A 942 23.68 49.57 -21.58
CA GLN A 942 23.87 51.00 -21.75
C GLN A 942 22.78 51.59 -22.66
N ILE A 943 21.91 52.42 -22.10
CA ILE A 943 20.92 53.20 -22.87
C ILE A 943 21.57 54.45 -23.47
N SER A 944 21.06 54.90 -24.62
CA SER A 944 21.55 56.09 -25.32
C SER A 944 20.93 57.40 -24.82
N ASP A 945 19.62 57.38 -24.52
CA ASP A 945 18.86 58.57 -24.16
C ASP A 945 18.05 58.34 -22.87
N LEU A 946 18.21 59.24 -21.90
CA LEU A 946 17.44 59.21 -20.65
C LEU A 946 15.95 59.55 -20.88
N ASN A 947 15.63 60.31 -21.94
CA ASN A 947 14.25 60.71 -22.23
C ASN A 947 13.35 59.53 -22.59
N GLU A 948 13.94 58.40 -22.99
CA GLU A 948 13.19 57.17 -23.26
C GLU A 948 12.62 56.56 -21.97
N ILE A 949 13.10 56.96 -20.79
CA ILE A 949 12.62 56.48 -19.48
C ILE A 949 11.54 57.43 -18.94
N LYS A 950 10.28 56.96 -18.91
CA LYS A 950 9.11 57.73 -18.48
C LYS A 950 9.19 58.17 -17.02
N ASN A 951 9.67 57.30 -16.12
CA ASN A 951 9.79 57.59 -14.71
C ASN A 951 11.11 58.32 -14.38
N LYS A 952 11.02 59.62 -14.18
CA LYS A 952 12.15 60.53 -13.92
C LYS A 952 12.89 60.24 -12.62
N THR A 953 12.27 59.61 -11.62
CA THR A 953 12.94 59.31 -10.34
C THR A 953 14.08 58.30 -10.52
N LEU A 954 13.93 57.38 -11.49
CA LEU A 954 14.89 56.33 -11.79
C LEU A 954 16.15 56.84 -12.50
N TRP A 955 16.13 58.04 -13.06
CA TRP A 955 17.28 58.60 -13.79
C TRP A 955 18.52 58.71 -12.89
N SER A 956 18.32 59.01 -11.60
CA SER A 956 19.40 59.04 -10.62
C SER A 956 20.03 57.65 -10.39
N HIS A 957 19.21 56.59 -10.37
CA HIS A 957 19.68 55.20 -10.22
C HIS A 957 20.41 54.71 -11.48
N ILE A 958 19.95 55.10 -12.68
CA ILE A 958 20.59 54.78 -13.96
C ILE A 958 22.01 55.35 -14.02
N LEU A 959 22.18 56.61 -13.59
CA LEU A 959 23.49 57.26 -13.55
C LEU A 959 24.42 56.62 -12.50
N LYS A 960 23.94 56.36 -11.27
CA LYS A 960 24.76 55.70 -10.23
C LYS A 960 25.30 54.34 -10.65
N ASN A 961 24.51 53.58 -11.41
CA ASN A 961 24.88 52.25 -11.90
C ASN A 961 25.54 52.27 -13.29
N TYR A 962 25.89 53.44 -13.83
CA TYR A 962 26.56 53.58 -15.13
C TYR A 962 25.81 52.97 -16.32
N ARG A 963 24.47 52.93 -16.28
CA ARG A 963 23.61 52.35 -17.34
C ARG A 963 23.32 53.30 -18.49
N LEU A 964 23.92 54.49 -18.48
CA LEU A 964 23.79 55.49 -19.52
C LEU A 964 25.09 55.57 -20.32
N ASN A 965 24.99 55.64 -21.65
CA ASN A 965 26.12 55.95 -22.49
C ASN A 965 26.65 57.37 -22.19
N PRO A 966 27.95 57.53 -21.88
CA PRO A 966 28.52 58.82 -21.54
C PRO A 966 28.47 59.83 -22.69
N THR A 967 27.46 60.70 -22.70
CA THR A 967 27.37 61.86 -23.59
C THR A 967 26.99 63.11 -22.80
N TRP A 968 27.46 64.28 -23.23
CA TRP A 968 27.16 65.53 -22.53
C TRP A 968 25.67 65.89 -22.58
N ASN A 969 24.97 65.54 -23.67
CA ASN A 969 23.54 65.81 -23.82
C ASN A 969 22.70 65.05 -22.80
N SER A 970 23.01 63.78 -22.55
CA SER A 970 22.26 62.98 -21.58
C SER A 970 22.46 63.49 -20.14
N ILE A 971 23.66 63.96 -19.80
CA ILE A 971 23.91 64.58 -18.47
C ILE A 971 23.20 65.93 -18.35
N LEU A 972 23.14 66.73 -19.43
CA LEU A 972 22.41 67.99 -19.47
C LEU A 972 20.90 67.79 -19.22
N TYR A 973 20.29 66.75 -19.79
CA TYR A 973 18.88 66.43 -19.53
C TYR A 973 18.63 66.08 -18.06
N TYR A 974 19.52 65.31 -17.43
CA TYR A 974 19.40 65.04 -15.99
C TYR A 974 19.54 66.33 -15.17
N TYR A 975 20.52 67.18 -15.49
CA TYR A 975 20.74 68.47 -14.84
C TYR A 975 19.53 69.41 -14.95
N GLU A 976 18.83 69.43 -16.09
CA GLU A 976 17.60 70.21 -16.28
C GLU A 976 16.49 69.78 -15.30
N ILE A 977 16.33 68.48 -15.06
CA ILE A 977 15.28 67.95 -14.17
C ILE A 977 15.58 68.21 -12.69
N ILE A 978 16.85 68.14 -12.27
CA ILE A 978 17.25 68.41 -10.88
C ILE A 978 17.42 69.92 -10.59
N GLU A 979 16.58 70.75 -11.22
CA GLU A 979 16.52 72.20 -11.05
C GLU A 979 17.85 72.93 -11.36
N SER A 980 18.66 72.38 -12.27
CA SER A 980 19.95 72.97 -12.66
C SER A 980 20.90 73.16 -11.47
N ASN A 981 21.06 72.10 -10.67
CA ASN A 981 22.07 71.96 -9.64
C ASN A 981 22.96 70.74 -9.92
N ILE A 982 24.25 70.81 -9.59
CA ILE A 982 25.14 69.65 -9.70
C ILE A 982 25.02 68.85 -8.41
N ASP A 983 24.30 67.73 -8.49
CA ASP A 983 24.17 66.83 -7.37
C ASP A 983 25.38 65.87 -7.26
N LYS A 984 25.43 65.12 -6.16
CA LYS A 984 26.46 64.12 -5.93
C LYS A 984 26.48 63.03 -7.03
N THR A 985 25.33 62.72 -7.62
CA THR A 985 25.19 61.70 -8.68
C THR A 985 25.96 62.08 -9.94
N ILE A 986 25.83 63.32 -10.42
CA ILE A 986 26.59 63.82 -11.57
C ILE A 986 28.10 63.77 -11.28
N ILE A 987 28.50 64.18 -10.08
CA ILE A 987 29.92 64.23 -9.68
C ILE A 987 30.53 62.83 -9.68
N GLU A 988 29.86 61.86 -9.04
CA GLU A 988 30.32 60.47 -8.98
C GLU A 988 30.38 59.84 -10.36
N TYR A 989 29.34 60.03 -11.19
CA TYR A 989 29.30 59.50 -12.56
C TYR A 989 30.45 60.03 -13.42
N ILE A 990 30.67 61.36 -13.44
CA ILE A 990 31.75 61.98 -14.23
C ILE A 990 33.14 61.59 -13.70
N ASN A 991 33.30 61.38 -12.40
CA ASN A 991 34.58 60.99 -11.81
C ASN A 991 35.06 59.59 -12.22
N SER A 992 34.18 58.73 -12.76
CA SER A 992 34.54 57.40 -13.22
C SER A 992 35.48 57.44 -14.43
N PRO A 993 36.60 56.67 -14.42
CA PRO A 993 37.52 56.55 -15.54
C PRO A 993 36.88 56.22 -16.89
N GLU A 994 35.88 55.37 -16.91
CA GLU A 994 35.22 54.94 -18.15
C GLU A 994 34.38 56.08 -18.75
N VAL A 995 33.79 56.91 -17.89
CA VAL A 995 32.91 58.00 -18.27
C VAL A 995 33.72 59.19 -18.78
N TYR A 996 34.67 59.72 -18.01
CA TYR A 996 35.42 60.90 -18.46
C TYR A 996 36.32 60.62 -19.67
N ASN A 997 36.77 59.37 -19.89
CA ASN A 997 37.56 59.05 -21.08
C ASN A 997 36.73 59.14 -22.36
N LYS A 998 35.47 58.70 -22.33
CA LYS A 998 34.52 58.87 -23.45
C LYS A 998 34.11 60.33 -23.62
N LEU A 999 33.74 61.02 -22.53
CA LEU A 999 33.31 62.43 -22.57
C LEU A 999 34.38 63.40 -23.08
N LYS A 1000 35.67 63.06 -22.97
CA LYS A 1000 36.79 63.88 -23.44
C LYS A 1000 36.83 64.01 -24.97
N GLU A 1001 36.24 63.06 -25.69
CA GLU A 1001 36.19 63.07 -27.15
C GLU A 1001 35.10 64.02 -27.68
N GLU A 1002 34.13 64.36 -26.83
CA GLU A 1002 33.03 65.26 -27.15
C GLU A 1002 33.22 66.65 -26.51
N LYS A 1003 32.85 67.69 -27.26
CA LYS A 1003 32.68 69.03 -26.70
C LYS A 1003 31.26 69.17 -26.17
N ILE A 1004 31.10 69.90 -25.06
CA ILE A 1004 29.78 70.31 -24.58
C ILE A 1004 29.26 71.29 -25.63
N SER A 1005 28.28 70.85 -26.42
CA SER A 1005 27.84 71.51 -27.65
C SER A 1005 27.54 73.00 -27.45
N GLU A 1006 27.99 73.82 -28.40
CA GLU A 1006 27.56 75.20 -28.54
C GLU A 1006 26.11 75.16 -29.05
N ALA A 1007 25.13 75.38 -28.17
CA ALA A 1007 23.74 75.56 -28.58
C ALA A 1007 23.62 76.91 -29.31
N ASN A 1008 24.07 76.94 -30.56
CA ASN A 1008 23.83 78.03 -31.50
C ASN A 1008 22.45 77.84 -32.16
N SER A 1009 21.40 77.81 -31.34
CA SER A 1009 20.02 77.98 -31.79
C SER A 1009 19.20 78.42 -30.57
N PHE A 1010 18.21 79.27 -30.82
CA PHE A 1010 17.38 79.97 -29.84
C PHE A 1010 16.45 79.05 -29.01
N ASP A 1011 17.00 78.02 -28.36
CA ASP A 1011 16.28 77.13 -27.45
C ASP A 1011 16.73 77.34 -26.00
N LYS A 1012 15.81 77.13 -25.04
CA LYS A 1012 16.04 77.21 -23.58
C LYS A 1012 17.27 76.41 -23.11
N LEU A 1013 17.68 75.38 -23.86
CA LEU A 1013 18.87 74.57 -23.61
C LEU A 1013 20.20 75.34 -23.69
N GLY A 1014 20.27 76.44 -24.44
CA GLY A 1014 21.51 77.24 -24.56
C GLY A 1014 21.92 77.93 -23.26
N ASP A 1015 20.95 78.45 -22.50
CA ASP A 1015 21.20 79.08 -21.21
C ASP A 1015 21.49 78.04 -20.12
N ILE A 1016 20.82 76.89 -20.16
CA ILE A 1016 21.06 75.76 -19.25
C ILE A 1016 22.47 75.19 -19.48
N SER A 1017 22.91 75.00 -20.73
CA SER A 1017 24.26 74.52 -21.05
C SER A 1017 25.34 75.49 -20.54
N LYS A 1018 25.16 76.81 -20.71
CA LYS A 1018 26.07 77.81 -20.16
C LYS A 1018 26.15 77.76 -18.64
N LYS A 1019 24.99 77.60 -17.97
CA LYS A 1019 24.91 77.46 -16.51
C LYS A 1019 25.59 76.16 -16.05
N PHE A 1020 25.31 75.05 -16.70
CA PHE A 1020 25.90 73.74 -16.43
C PHE A 1020 27.43 73.75 -16.54
N GLN A 1021 27.98 74.28 -17.64
CA GLN A 1021 29.42 74.44 -17.82
C GLN A 1021 30.03 75.30 -16.70
N ARG A 1022 29.36 76.40 -16.33
CA ARG A 1022 29.83 77.30 -15.27
C ARG A 1022 29.82 76.62 -13.90
N ASP A 1023 28.81 75.82 -13.61
CA ASP A 1023 28.67 75.14 -12.32
C ASP A 1023 29.67 73.97 -12.22
N LEU A 1024 29.92 73.21 -13.30
CA LEU A 1024 30.93 72.14 -13.33
C LEU A 1024 32.33 72.67 -13.03
N LEU A 1025 32.64 73.86 -13.56
CA LEU A 1025 33.91 74.52 -13.31
C LEU A 1025 34.11 74.93 -11.84
N LYS A 1026 33.03 75.21 -11.10
CA LYS A 1026 33.12 75.59 -9.68
C LYS A 1026 33.26 74.37 -8.75
N GLU A 1027 33.02 73.16 -9.26
CA GLU A 1027 32.87 71.99 -8.41
C GLU A 1027 34.21 71.39 -7.98
N ASN A 1028 34.49 71.47 -6.67
CA ASN A 1028 35.77 71.02 -6.13
C ASN A 1028 35.82 69.51 -5.87
N LEU A 1029 34.69 68.80 -5.83
CA LEU A 1029 34.67 67.34 -5.60
C LEU A 1029 35.04 66.50 -6.83
N LEU A 1030 35.13 67.10 -8.02
CA LEU A 1030 35.61 66.40 -9.21
C LEU A 1030 37.10 66.03 -9.08
N ASN A 1031 37.51 64.82 -9.45
CA ASN A 1031 38.91 64.44 -9.44
C ASN A 1031 39.69 65.18 -10.54
N ILE A 1032 41.02 65.21 -10.42
CA ILE A 1032 41.87 66.01 -11.32
C ILE A 1032 41.73 65.57 -12.79
N SER A 1033 41.64 64.26 -13.05
CA SER A 1033 41.51 63.71 -14.42
C SER A 1033 40.18 64.09 -15.08
N ALA A 1034 39.07 63.95 -14.34
CA ALA A 1034 37.74 64.34 -14.80
C ALA A 1034 37.65 65.86 -15.01
N TYR A 1035 38.25 66.64 -14.12
CA TYR A 1035 38.29 68.10 -14.26
C TYR A 1035 39.10 68.54 -15.49
N GLN A 1036 40.21 67.84 -15.81
CA GLN A 1036 40.95 68.06 -17.06
C GLN A 1036 40.14 67.73 -18.32
N CYS A 1037 39.31 66.68 -18.25
CA CYS A 1037 38.37 66.35 -19.33
C CYS A 1037 37.38 67.51 -19.53
N ILE A 1038 36.71 67.95 -18.47
CA ILE A 1038 35.75 69.05 -18.50
C ILE A 1038 36.36 70.31 -19.12
N ILE A 1039 37.57 70.70 -18.69
CA ILE A 1039 38.27 71.88 -19.23
C ILE A 1039 38.49 71.79 -20.75
N LYS A 1040 38.76 70.59 -21.29
CA LYS A 1040 38.93 70.38 -22.74
C LYS A 1040 37.60 70.42 -23.50
N SER A 1041 36.52 69.99 -22.85
CA SER A 1041 35.18 69.91 -23.43
C SER A 1041 34.40 71.24 -23.36
N ILE A 1042 34.83 72.18 -22.52
CA ILE A 1042 34.21 73.50 -22.38
C ILE A 1042 34.49 74.40 -23.58
N TYR A 1043 33.48 75.18 -23.94
CA TYR A 1043 33.56 76.11 -25.07
C TYR A 1043 33.81 77.56 -24.63
N PHE A 1044 33.26 77.97 -23.48
CA PHE A 1044 33.25 79.37 -23.05
C PHE A 1044 34.49 79.77 -22.23
N THR A 1045 34.94 81.00 -22.42
CA THR A 1045 35.86 81.68 -21.51
C THR A 1045 35.09 82.58 -20.55
N TYR A 1046 35.50 82.65 -19.29
CA TYR A 1046 34.74 83.32 -18.24
C TYR A 1046 35.41 84.62 -17.77
N ASN A 1047 34.63 85.71 -17.83
CA ASN A 1047 35.02 87.03 -17.29
C ASN A 1047 35.08 87.04 -15.76
N ASN A 1048 34.20 86.30 -15.11
CA ASN A 1048 34.21 86.12 -13.67
C ASN A 1048 33.73 84.71 -13.31
N LEU A 1049 34.63 83.93 -12.72
CA LEU A 1049 34.34 82.63 -12.15
C LEU A 1049 34.73 82.64 -10.67
N ASP A 1050 33.82 82.21 -9.80
CA ASP A 1050 34.13 82.02 -8.39
C ASP A 1050 35.08 80.83 -8.21
N ILE A 1051 36.31 81.12 -7.82
CA ILE A 1051 37.38 80.14 -7.59
C ILE A 1051 37.68 79.96 -6.10
N SER A 1052 36.89 80.57 -5.21
CA SER A 1052 37.15 80.60 -3.77
C SER A 1052 37.18 79.20 -3.12
N GLN A 1053 36.39 78.26 -3.62
CA GLN A 1053 36.27 76.91 -3.09
C GLN A 1053 37.12 75.86 -3.84
N LEU A 1054 37.78 76.24 -4.93
CA LEU A 1054 38.61 75.33 -5.73
C LEU A 1054 40.00 75.11 -5.11
N SER A 1055 40.54 73.91 -5.33
CA SER A 1055 41.93 73.55 -5.02
C SER A 1055 42.92 74.27 -5.96
N GLU A 1056 44.14 74.51 -5.48
CA GLU A 1056 45.18 75.21 -6.26
C GLU A 1056 45.51 74.49 -7.58
N ASP A 1057 45.55 73.16 -7.59
CA ASP A 1057 45.81 72.36 -8.79
C ASP A 1057 44.76 72.56 -9.89
N LYS A 1058 43.47 72.67 -9.51
CA LYS A 1058 42.39 72.95 -10.45
C LYS A 1058 42.44 74.37 -10.99
N ILE A 1059 42.74 75.34 -10.13
CA ILE A 1059 42.92 76.73 -10.54
C ILE A 1059 44.08 76.84 -11.53
N LEU A 1060 45.20 76.15 -11.29
CA LEU A 1060 46.32 76.06 -12.24
C LEU A 1060 45.88 75.50 -13.60
N LEU A 1061 45.03 74.48 -13.63
CA LEU A 1061 44.50 73.92 -14.88
C LEU A 1061 43.63 74.93 -15.64
N LEU A 1062 42.76 75.70 -14.94
CA LEU A 1062 41.96 76.76 -15.56
C LEU A 1062 42.85 77.85 -16.17
N CYS A 1063 43.89 78.24 -15.43
CA CYS A 1063 44.86 79.24 -15.86
C CYS A 1063 45.62 78.79 -17.11
N ARG A 1064 46.21 77.58 -17.09
CA ARG A 1064 47.02 77.05 -18.21
C ARG A 1064 46.23 76.86 -19.50
N ASN A 1065 44.95 76.46 -19.39
CA ASN A 1065 44.09 76.20 -20.55
C ASN A 1065 43.31 77.43 -21.02
N LYS A 1066 43.58 78.64 -20.48
CA LYS A 1066 42.95 79.91 -20.88
C LYS A 1066 41.42 79.94 -20.73
N VAL A 1067 40.88 79.21 -19.75
CA VAL A 1067 39.43 79.22 -19.45
C VAL A 1067 39.02 80.56 -18.83
N LEU A 1068 39.89 81.14 -18.00
CA LEU A 1068 39.70 82.48 -17.42
C LEU A 1068 40.19 83.55 -18.40
N THR A 1069 39.39 84.58 -18.64
CA THR A 1069 39.81 85.73 -19.44
C THR A 1069 40.76 86.62 -18.67
N LEU A 1070 41.75 87.20 -19.34
CA LEU A 1070 42.69 88.15 -18.75
C LEU A 1070 41.99 89.50 -18.49
N ASN A 1071 41.53 89.72 -17.27
CA ASN A 1071 40.92 90.96 -16.78
C ASN A 1071 41.25 91.18 -15.30
N CYS A 1072 40.95 92.37 -14.76
CA CYS A 1072 41.25 92.71 -13.37
C CYS A 1072 40.47 91.85 -12.37
N GLU A 1073 39.22 91.52 -12.68
CA GLU A 1073 38.34 90.75 -11.79
C GLU A 1073 38.88 89.32 -11.52
N ASN A 1074 39.29 88.58 -12.56
CA ASN A 1074 39.92 87.27 -12.39
C ASN A 1074 41.31 87.37 -11.76
N LEU A 1075 42.08 88.43 -12.05
CA LEU A 1075 43.38 88.68 -11.40
C LEU A 1075 43.23 88.92 -9.90
N ASP A 1076 42.25 89.73 -9.49
CA ASP A 1076 41.96 90.02 -8.08
C ASP A 1076 41.43 88.77 -7.35
N ASN A 1077 40.59 87.97 -8.01
CA ASN A 1077 40.17 86.67 -7.48
C ASN A 1077 41.36 85.73 -7.23
N LEU A 1078 42.35 85.69 -8.13
CA LEU A 1078 43.57 84.90 -7.96
C LEU A 1078 44.49 85.48 -6.87
N ARG A 1079 44.60 86.81 -6.76
CA ARG A 1079 45.37 87.51 -5.71
C ARG A 1079 44.87 87.19 -4.31
N ASN A 1080 43.55 87.08 -4.15
CA ASN A 1080 42.92 86.70 -2.88
C ASN A 1080 43.28 85.26 -2.44
N LYS A 1081 43.68 84.39 -3.38
CA LYS A 1081 44.17 83.04 -3.07
C LYS A 1081 45.67 83.02 -2.82
N THR A 1082 46.48 83.15 -3.87
CA THR A 1082 47.95 83.21 -3.76
C THR A 1082 48.56 83.98 -4.92
N LYS A 1083 49.60 84.76 -4.63
CA LYS A 1083 50.34 85.54 -5.63
C LYS A 1083 51.04 84.65 -6.68
N ASN A 1084 51.37 83.39 -6.35
CA ASN A 1084 51.97 82.46 -7.31
C ASN A 1084 51.01 82.02 -8.42
N LEU A 1085 49.71 81.89 -8.13
CA LEU A 1085 48.70 81.56 -9.15
C LEU A 1085 48.54 82.68 -10.17
N VAL A 1086 48.72 83.94 -9.76
CA VAL A 1086 48.73 85.10 -10.67
C VAL A 1086 49.85 84.95 -11.71
N ILE A 1087 51.02 84.47 -11.31
CA ILE A 1087 52.15 84.25 -12.23
C ILE A 1087 51.85 83.14 -13.23
N GLU A 1088 51.36 82.01 -12.74
CA GLU A 1088 51.00 80.87 -13.59
C GLU A 1088 49.84 81.22 -14.54
N PHE A 1089 48.94 82.13 -14.14
CA PHE A 1089 47.90 82.68 -15.00
C PHE A 1089 48.44 83.60 -16.10
N LEU A 1090 49.44 84.43 -15.80
CA LEU A 1090 50.03 85.36 -16.78
C LEU A 1090 50.91 84.64 -17.82
N LEU A 1091 51.50 83.48 -17.48
CA LEU A 1091 52.40 82.71 -18.37
C LEU A 1091 51.79 82.39 -19.75
N PRO A 1092 50.57 81.82 -19.87
CA PRO A 1092 49.89 81.60 -21.15
C PRO A 1092 49.63 82.85 -22.00
N PHE A 1093 49.62 84.04 -21.38
CA PHE A 1093 49.35 85.32 -22.01
C PHE A 1093 50.61 86.18 -22.26
N GLN A 1094 51.82 85.65 -21.99
CA GLN A 1094 53.08 86.42 -22.12
C GLN A 1094 53.27 87.08 -23.50
N ASN A 1095 52.82 86.44 -24.58
CA ASN A 1095 52.92 87.01 -25.94
C ASN A 1095 51.97 88.21 -26.12
N ILE A 1096 50.74 88.11 -25.60
CA ILE A 1096 49.76 89.20 -25.65
C ILE A 1096 50.28 90.39 -24.83
N LEU A 1097 50.70 90.12 -23.59
CA LEU A 1097 51.27 91.12 -22.68
C LEU A 1097 52.54 91.78 -23.25
N SER A 1098 53.35 91.05 -24.03
CA SER A 1098 54.55 91.60 -24.67
C SER A 1098 54.22 92.65 -25.75
N SER A 1099 53.12 92.45 -26.48
CA SER A 1099 52.70 93.31 -27.60
C SER A 1099 51.92 94.55 -27.13
N LYS A 1100 51.00 94.36 -26.18
CA LYS A 1100 50.25 95.42 -25.49
C LYS A 1100 50.11 95.00 -24.02
N VAL A 1101 50.60 95.83 -23.11
CA VAL A 1101 50.20 95.73 -21.71
C VAL A 1101 48.89 96.49 -21.64
N PRO A 1102 47.75 95.88 -21.29
CA PRO A 1102 46.50 96.62 -21.12
C PRO A 1102 46.72 97.70 -20.07
N GLU A 1103 46.31 98.95 -20.35
CA GLU A 1103 46.48 100.08 -19.43
C GLU A 1103 45.80 99.84 -18.07
N ASP A 1104 44.82 98.93 -18.04
CA ASP A 1104 44.01 98.61 -16.87
C ASP A 1104 44.63 97.54 -15.95
N ILE A 1105 45.73 96.87 -16.34
CA ILE A 1105 46.36 95.82 -15.51
C ILE A 1105 47.54 96.39 -14.72
N GLU A 1106 47.29 96.82 -13.49
CA GLU A 1106 48.33 97.18 -12.54
C GLU A 1106 48.96 95.94 -11.90
N LEU A 1107 50.27 95.74 -12.08
CA LEU A 1107 51.05 94.69 -11.40
C LEU A 1107 51.69 95.28 -10.13
N SER A 1108 51.56 94.56 -9.02
CA SER A 1108 52.23 94.94 -7.76
C SER A 1108 53.75 94.75 -7.84
N ASN A 1109 54.49 95.44 -6.96
CA ASN A 1109 55.95 95.35 -6.94
C ASN A 1109 56.44 93.91 -6.67
N ASP A 1110 55.75 93.15 -5.81
CA ASP A 1110 56.08 91.74 -5.52
C ASP A 1110 55.85 90.84 -6.74
N GLU A 1111 54.75 91.07 -7.49
CA GLU A 1111 54.46 90.31 -8.72
C GLU A 1111 55.53 90.57 -9.79
N LEU A 1112 55.98 91.82 -9.94
CA LEU A 1112 57.08 92.20 -10.84
C LEU A 1112 58.39 91.53 -10.45
N GLU A 1113 58.69 91.44 -9.15
CA GLU A 1113 59.86 90.70 -8.65
C GLU A 1113 59.82 89.23 -9.02
N LEU A 1114 58.67 88.58 -8.81
CA LEU A 1114 58.51 87.17 -9.12
C LEU A 1114 58.53 86.88 -10.63
N ILE A 1115 58.00 87.79 -11.47
CA ILE A 1115 58.10 87.69 -12.94
C ILE A 1115 59.56 87.78 -13.40
N LEU A 1116 60.33 88.73 -12.85
CA LEU A 1116 61.74 88.90 -13.21
C LEU A 1116 62.61 87.74 -12.72
N ALA A 1117 62.30 87.17 -11.54
CA ALA A 1117 62.98 86.02 -10.98
C ALA A 1117 62.61 84.68 -11.65
N SER A 1118 61.39 84.55 -12.19
CA SER A 1118 60.89 83.29 -12.74
C SER A 1118 61.61 82.87 -14.03
N ASN A 1119 62.08 81.63 -14.12
CA ASN A 1119 62.69 81.08 -15.34
C ASN A 1119 61.67 80.74 -16.44
N ASN A 1120 60.37 80.73 -16.13
CA ASN A 1120 59.32 80.32 -17.07
C ASN A 1120 58.97 81.42 -18.09
N PHE A 1121 59.26 82.69 -17.78
CA PHE A 1121 59.08 83.79 -18.73
C PHE A 1121 60.31 83.96 -19.62
N THR A 1122 60.06 84.21 -20.91
CA THR A 1122 61.13 84.48 -21.88
C THR A 1122 61.92 85.74 -21.52
N ASN A 1123 63.24 85.72 -21.74
CA ASN A 1123 64.10 86.89 -21.51
C ASN A 1123 63.66 88.10 -22.36
N THR A 1124 63.07 87.87 -23.54
CA THR A 1124 62.45 88.90 -24.39
C THR A 1124 61.25 89.56 -23.71
N PHE A 1125 60.37 88.79 -23.06
CA PHE A 1125 59.24 89.32 -22.29
C PHE A 1125 59.72 90.17 -21.11
N LYS A 1126 60.67 89.64 -20.32
CA LYS A 1126 61.27 90.38 -19.19
C LYS A 1126 61.89 91.70 -19.64
N LYS A 1127 62.62 91.68 -20.75
CA LYS A 1127 63.22 92.89 -21.33
C LYS A 1127 62.16 93.90 -21.77
N ASN A 1128 61.09 93.47 -22.44
CA ASN A 1128 60.01 94.36 -22.87
C ASN A 1128 59.29 95.04 -21.68
N ILE A 1129 59.13 94.33 -20.55
CA ILE A 1129 58.59 94.92 -19.31
C ILE A 1129 59.54 95.99 -18.76
N ILE A 1130 60.85 95.70 -18.71
CA ILE A 1130 61.86 96.64 -18.22
C ILE A 1130 61.92 97.88 -19.12
N ASP A 1131 61.94 97.72 -20.44
CA ASP A 1131 62.03 98.81 -21.39
C ASP A 1131 60.79 99.73 -21.36
N LYS A 1132 59.61 99.18 -21.04
CA LYS A 1132 58.38 99.96 -20.85
C LYS A 1132 58.36 100.73 -19.53
N LEU A 1133 58.78 100.11 -18.43
CA LEU A 1133 58.76 100.71 -17.08
C LEU A 1133 60.03 101.53 -16.76
N LYS A 1134 61.03 101.53 -17.65
CA LYS A 1134 62.24 102.36 -17.66
C LYS A 1134 62.94 102.50 -16.29
N ILE A 1135 63.34 103.72 -15.91
CA ILE A 1135 64.11 103.99 -14.70
C ILE A 1135 63.28 103.82 -13.43
N ASP A 1136 61.96 103.97 -13.53
CA ASP A 1136 61.06 103.85 -12.39
C ASP A 1136 61.11 102.43 -11.82
N LEU A 1137 61.12 101.40 -12.67
CA LEU A 1137 61.29 100.01 -12.23
C LEU A 1137 62.64 99.77 -11.56
N PHE A 1138 63.71 100.35 -12.09
CA PHE A 1138 65.06 100.20 -11.55
C PHE A 1138 65.21 100.90 -10.20
N SER A 1139 64.39 101.91 -9.90
CA SER A 1139 64.44 102.61 -8.61
C SER A 1139 63.71 101.89 -7.47
N LYS A 1140 62.79 100.96 -7.78
CA LYS A 1140 61.84 100.36 -6.83
C LYS A 1140 62.45 99.43 -5.78
N SER A 1141 63.36 98.52 -6.14
CA SER A 1141 63.97 97.59 -5.18
C SER A 1141 65.40 97.18 -5.55
N GLU A 1142 66.19 96.73 -4.57
CA GLU A 1142 67.54 96.21 -4.82
C GLU A 1142 67.52 94.88 -5.58
N ASN A 1143 66.54 94.01 -5.30
CA ASN A 1143 66.37 92.72 -5.97
C ASN A 1143 66.00 92.89 -7.46
N ILE A 1144 65.13 93.87 -7.77
CA ILE A 1144 64.81 94.23 -9.15
C ILE A 1144 66.06 94.73 -9.88
N ARG A 1145 66.85 95.63 -9.26
CA ARG A 1145 68.12 96.12 -9.85
C ARG A 1145 69.09 95.00 -10.16
N ILE A 1146 69.33 94.11 -9.21
CA ILE A 1146 70.24 92.96 -9.39
C ILE A 1146 69.73 92.04 -10.50
N SER A 1147 68.41 91.80 -10.56
CA SER A 1147 67.81 90.94 -11.59
C SER A 1147 67.89 91.56 -12.98
N ILE A 1148 67.70 92.88 -13.10
CA ILE A 1148 67.87 93.63 -14.35
C ILE A 1148 69.34 93.58 -14.80
N ILE A 1149 70.29 93.85 -13.90
CA ILE A 1149 71.73 93.80 -14.21
C ILE A 1149 72.14 92.39 -14.66
N LYS A 1150 71.69 91.34 -13.94
CA LYS A 1150 71.93 89.95 -14.33
C LYS A 1150 71.31 89.62 -15.69
N LEU A 1151 70.09 90.09 -15.97
CA LEU A 1151 69.43 89.88 -17.27
C LEU A 1151 70.26 90.52 -18.39
N TYR A 1152 70.62 91.80 -18.28
CA TYR A 1152 71.42 92.51 -19.28
C TYR A 1152 72.80 91.87 -19.47
N LYS A 1153 73.44 91.42 -18.38
CA LYS A 1153 74.70 90.66 -18.41
C LYS A 1153 74.55 89.33 -19.14
N SER A 1154 73.51 88.56 -18.84
CA SER A 1154 73.24 87.27 -19.51
C SER A 1154 72.96 87.42 -21.01
N LEU A 1155 72.37 88.55 -21.41
CA LEU A 1155 72.10 88.90 -22.81
C LEU A 1155 73.29 89.56 -23.52
N SER A 1156 74.42 89.77 -22.83
CA SER A 1156 75.61 90.49 -23.34
C SER A 1156 75.32 91.90 -23.90
N LEU A 1157 74.28 92.57 -23.39
CA LEU A 1157 73.86 93.90 -23.85
C LEU A 1157 74.59 95.01 -23.10
N LYS A 1158 74.74 96.17 -23.75
CA LYS A 1158 75.14 97.43 -23.08
C LYS A 1158 74.04 97.84 -22.12
N LEU A 1159 74.37 98.04 -20.85
CA LEU A 1159 73.45 98.64 -19.89
C LEU A 1159 73.20 100.11 -20.28
N PRO A 1160 71.94 100.57 -20.35
CA PRO A 1160 71.61 101.98 -20.49
C PRO A 1160 72.40 102.84 -19.50
N GLN A 1161 72.88 103.99 -19.99
CA GLN A 1161 73.82 104.81 -19.24
C GLN A 1161 73.21 105.32 -17.94
N GLU A 1162 71.92 105.61 -17.92
CA GLU A 1162 71.19 106.05 -16.73
C GLU A 1162 71.20 104.99 -15.61
N TYR A 1163 71.17 103.69 -15.96
CA TYR A 1163 71.29 102.61 -14.97
C TYR A 1163 72.71 102.48 -14.44
N LEU A 1164 73.72 102.68 -15.29
CA LEU A 1164 75.13 102.66 -14.87
C LEU A 1164 75.44 103.85 -13.97
N ASP A 1165 75.06 105.06 -14.35
CA ASP A 1165 75.26 106.25 -13.54
C ASP A 1165 74.55 106.11 -12.18
N PHE A 1166 73.28 105.67 -12.15
CA PHE A 1166 72.55 105.43 -10.91
C PHE A 1166 73.21 104.35 -10.04
N TYR A 1167 73.70 103.26 -10.64
CA TYR A 1167 74.33 102.19 -9.89
C TYR A 1167 75.66 102.63 -9.27
N PHE A 1168 76.54 103.31 -10.02
CA PHE A 1168 77.83 103.78 -9.52
C PHE A 1168 77.70 104.92 -8.50
N GLU A 1169 76.69 105.79 -8.60
CA GLU A 1169 76.45 106.87 -7.62
C GLU A 1169 75.89 106.36 -6.29
N LYS A 1170 75.07 105.31 -6.30
CA LYS A 1170 74.40 104.78 -5.09
C LYS A 1170 75.09 103.55 -4.48
N SER A 1171 76.01 102.91 -5.21
CA SER A 1171 76.68 101.67 -4.78
C SER A 1171 77.86 101.94 -3.85
N ILE A 1172 77.89 101.26 -2.70
CA ILE A 1172 78.95 101.35 -1.68
C ILE A 1172 80.08 100.31 -1.95
N SER A 1173 79.84 99.29 -2.78
CA SER A 1173 80.76 98.16 -2.95
C SER A 1173 81.74 98.38 -4.10
N ASN A 1174 82.99 98.69 -3.74
CA ASN A 1174 84.06 98.94 -4.71
C ASN A 1174 84.37 97.72 -5.61
N THR A 1175 84.28 96.50 -5.06
CA THR A 1175 84.54 95.25 -5.82
C THR A 1175 83.44 94.92 -6.83
N LYS A 1176 82.16 95.07 -6.47
CA LYS A 1176 81.04 94.86 -7.41
C LYS A 1176 80.98 95.92 -8.50
N ASN A 1177 81.32 97.17 -8.17
CA ASN A 1177 81.45 98.24 -9.14
C ASN A 1177 82.59 97.96 -10.12
N LEU A 1178 83.72 97.44 -9.62
CA LEU A 1178 84.83 97.04 -10.47
C LEU A 1178 84.45 95.88 -11.41
N GLU A 1179 83.76 94.85 -10.91
CA GLU A 1179 83.26 93.74 -11.75
C GLU A 1179 82.29 94.22 -12.83
N LEU A 1180 81.32 95.08 -12.48
CA LEU A 1180 80.37 95.65 -13.42
C LEU A 1180 81.08 96.53 -14.46
N LEU A 1181 82.08 97.30 -14.04
CA LEU A 1181 82.89 98.13 -14.94
C LEU A 1181 83.65 97.26 -15.93
N ILE A 1182 84.34 96.20 -15.47
CA ILE A 1182 85.07 95.26 -16.33
C ILE A 1182 84.15 94.67 -17.40
N ASP A 1183 82.94 94.23 -17.03
CA ASP A 1183 81.99 93.66 -17.98
C ASP A 1183 81.48 94.66 -19.02
N GLN A 1184 81.46 95.96 -18.69
CA GLN A 1184 80.95 97.03 -19.54
C GLN A 1184 82.04 97.84 -20.26
N ILE A 1185 83.32 97.72 -19.90
CA ILE A 1185 84.44 98.48 -20.49
C ILE A 1185 84.45 98.43 -22.02
N LYS A 1186 84.17 97.27 -22.62
CA LYS A 1186 84.08 97.09 -24.08
C LYS A 1186 83.01 97.95 -24.78
N TYR A 1187 82.05 98.50 -24.04
CA TYR A 1187 80.95 99.32 -24.57
C TYR A 1187 81.06 100.80 -24.19
N LEU A 1188 82.14 101.19 -23.51
CA LEU A 1188 82.36 102.52 -22.96
C LEU A 1188 83.47 103.25 -23.72
N GLU A 1189 83.28 104.55 -23.93
CA GLU A 1189 84.32 105.44 -24.46
C GLU A 1189 85.34 105.75 -23.37
N HIS A 1190 86.56 106.12 -23.76
CA HIS A 1190 87.68 106.38 -22.84
C HIS A 1190 87.33 107.39 -21.75
N GLU A 1191 86.63 108.48 -22.07
CA GLU A 1191 86.19 109.47 -21.08
C GLU A 1191 85.31 108.87 -19.98
N LYS A 1192 84.43 107.93 -20.33
CA LYS A 1192 83.53 107.27 -19.38
C LYS A 1192 84.24 106.19 -18.58
N ILE A 1193 85.19 105.49 -19.18
CA ILE A 1193 86.09 104.59 -18.45
C ILE A 1193 86.85 105.40 -17.39
N CYS A 1194 87.38 106.58 -17.74
CA CYS A 1194 88.00 107.50 -16.77
C CYS A 1194 87.01 107.91 -15.67
N LYS A 1195 85.80 108.35 -16.03
CA LYS A 1195 84.76 108.75 -15.06
C LYS A 1195 84.51 107.64 -14.06
N TYR A 1196 84.23 106.43 -14.51
CA TYR A 1196 83.88 105.33 -13.61
C TYR A 1196 85.09 104.80 -12.83
N LEU A 1197 86.30 104.76 -13.42
CA LEU A 1197 87.51 104.44 -12.68
C LEU A 1197 87.77 105.46 -11.57
N SER A 1198 87.56 106.76 -11.82
CA SER A 1198 87.75 107.83 -10.82
C SER A 1198 86.78 107.74 -9.64
N LEU A 1199 85.63 107.11 -9.84
CA LEU A 1199 84.63 106.85 -8.80
C LEU A 1199 84.96 105.60 -7.95
N LEU A 1200 85.99 104.82 -8.31
CA LEU A 1200 86.47 103.71 -7.50
C LEU A 1200 87.47 104.18 -6.42
N GLN A 1201 87.77 103.33 -5.43
CA GLN A 1201 88.80 103.64 -4.42
C GLN A 1201 90.20 103.19 -4.87
N ASN A 1202 91.26 103.74 -4.23
CA ASN A 1202 92.67 103.36 -4.48
C ASN A 1202 92.86 101.83 -4.46
N PRO A 1203 93.64 101.24 -5.40
CA PRO A 1203 94.50 101.90 -6.40
C PRO A 1203 93.84 102.12 -7.79
N TYR A 1204 92.53 101.92 -7.95
CA TYR A 1204 91.89 101.91 -9.29
C TYR A 1204 91.54 103.29 -9.84
N ASN A 1205 91.17 104.23 -8.99
CA ASN A 1205 91.02 105.65 -9.36
C ASN A 1205 92.30 106.26 -9.92
N GLU A 1206 93.47 105.88 -9.40
CA GLU A 1206 94.76 106.38 -9.90
C GLU A 1206 94.96 106.03 -11.39
N ILE A 1207 94.38 104.91 -11.87
CA ILE A 1207 94.45 104.48 -13.27
C ILE A 1207 93.79 105.49 -14.22
N SER A 1208 92.84 106.31 -13.75
CA SER A 1208 92.19 107.34 -14.57
C SER A 1208 93.13 108.49 -14.98
N ILE A 1209 94.31 108.59 -14.36
CA ILE A 1209 95.33 109.62 -14.64
C ILE A 1209 96.37 109.04 -15.62
N ALA A 1210 96.82 109.81 -16.62
CA ALA A 1210 97.84 109.34 -17.57
C ALA A 1210 99.19 109.10 -16.87
N GLY A 1211 99.78 107.91 -17.00
CA GLY A 1211 101.07 107.62 -16.38
C GLY A 1211 101.35 106.14 -16.17
N ARG A 1212 102.40 105.87 -15.37
CA ARG A 1212 102.80 104.52 -14.98
C ARG A 1212 102.03 104.09 -13.73
N HIS A 1213 101.19 103.08 -13.88
CA HIS A 1213 100.40 102.52 -12.79
C HIS A 1213 100.91 101.16 -12.37
N ILE A 1214 100.76 100.84 -11.08
CA ILE A 1214 101.19 99.58 -10.51
C ILE A 1214 100.07 99.04 -9.64
N ILE A 1215 99.51 97.90 -10.03
CA ILE A 1215 98.53 97.17 -9.22
C ILE A 1215 99.02 95.75 -8.94
N ILE A 1216 98.55 95.18 -7.84
CA ILE A 1216 98.87 93.80 -7.46
C ILE A 1216 98.25 92.84 -8.49
N LEU A 1217 99.02 91.83 -8.92
CA LEU A 1217 98.56 90.78 -9.82
C LEU A 1217 97.55 89.88 -9.07
N ASN A 1218 96.28 90.00 -9.43
CA ASN A 1218 95.21 89.06 -9.08
C ASN A 1218 94.27 88.88 -10.29
N ASP A 1219 93.36 87.91 -10.24
CA ASP A 1219 92.50 87.58 -11.40
C ASP A 1219 91.63 88.74 -11.87
N LEU A 1220 91.07 89.51 -10.94
CA LEU A 1220 90.20 90.66 -11.24
C LEU A 1220 90.99 91.80 -11.92
N ASN A 1221 92.18 92.09 -11.42
CA ASN A 1221 93.08 93.11 -11.93
C ASN A 1221 93.75 92.69 -13.24
N SER A 1222 93.99 91.40 -13.40
CA SER A 1222 94.39 90.78 -14.66
C SER A 1222 93.33 91.02 -15.72
N LYS A 1223 92.06 90.72 -15.42
CA LYS A 1223 90.92 90.98 -16.32
C LYS A 1223 90.73 92.46 -16.62
N LEU A 1224 90.77 93.32 -15.60
CA LEU A 1224 90.71 94.77 -15.78
C LEU A 1224 91.80 95.25 -16.74
N SER A 1225 93.06 94.86 -16.49
CA SER A 1225 94.17 95.26 -17.35
C SER A 1225 94.04 94.73 -18.78
N LEU A 1226 93.50 93.52 -18.96
CA LEU A 1226 93.23 92.94 -20.28
C LEU A 1226 92.13 93.68 -21.04
N GLU A 1227 91.01 94.01 -20.38
CA GLU A 1227 89.91 94.74 -21.04
C GLU A 1227 90.31 96.18 -21.34
N LEU A 1228 91.06 96.84 -20.46
CA LEU A 1228 91.63 98.17 -20.73
C LEU A 1228 92.67 98.14 -21.86
N GLU A 1229 93.45 97.07 -21.98
CA GLU A 1229 94.38 96.86 -23.11
C GLU A 1229 93.63 96.63 -24.44
N LYS A 1230 92.56 95.82 -24.44
CA LYS A 1230 91.73 95.60 -25.64
C LYS A 1230 91.10 96.89 -26.19
N VAL A 1231 90.66 97.78 -25.31
CA VAL A 1231 90.09 99.08 -25.70
C VAL A 1231 91.18 100.13 -25.98
N SER A 1232 92.47 99.73 -26.02
CA SER A 1232 93.62 100.63 -26.24
C SER A 1232 93.77 101.76 -25.20
N PHE A 1233 93.17 101.60 -24.01
CA PHE A 1233 93.30 102.53 -22.89
C PHE A 1233 94.67 102.43 -22.22
N ILE A 1234 95.22 101.22 -22.22
CA ILE A 1234 96.60 100.92 -21.82
C ILE A 1234 97.40 100.58 -23.08
N HIS A 1235 98.56 101.20 -23.27
CA HIS A 1235 99.41 100.98 -24.44
C HIS A 1235 100.65 100.12 -24.17
N LYS A 1236 101.00 99.89 -22.90
CA LYS A 1236 102.12 99.02 -22.51
C LYS A 1236 101.84 98.36 -21.16
N LYS A 1237 102.10 97.06 -21.06
CA LYS A 1237 101.91 96.25 -19.84
C LYS A 1237 103.12 95.33 -19.61
N GLU A 1238 103.61 95.30 -18.38
CA GLU A 1238 104.70 94.45 -17.90
C GLU A 1238 104.30 93.81 -16.57
N ILE A 1239 104.51 92.50 -16.43
CA ILE A 1239 104.34 91.81 -15.14
C ILE A 1239 105.70 91.73 -14.46
N LYS A 1240 105.86 92.42 -13.33
CA LYS A 1240 107.07 92.34 -12.52
C LYS A 1240 106.89 91.30 -11.43
N ARG A 1241 107.64 90.21 -11.56
CA ARG A 1241 107.66 89.14 -10.55
C ARG A 1241 108.72 89.42 -9.49
N TYR A 1242 108.33 89.37 -8.21
CA TYR A 1242 109.23 89.68 -7.09
C TYR A 1242 109.45 88.43 -6.23
N LYS A 1243 110.70 88.13 -5.85
CA LYS A 1243 111.03 86.92 -5.09
C LYS A 1243 110.52 86.92 -3.63
N ILE A 1244 110.23 88.09 -3.04
CA ILE A 1244 109.83 88.25 -1.61
C ILE A 1244 108.62 89.21 -1.46
N ALA A 1245 108.06 89.73 -2.56
CA ALA A 1245 106.86 90.58 -2.55
C ALA A 1245 105.85 90.08 -3.60
N GLN A 1246 104.57 90.45 -3.49
CA GLN A 1246 103.55 90.05 -4.46
C GLN A 1246 103.87 90.59 -5.86
N ASP A 1247 103.68 89.75 -6.87
CA ASP A 1247 103.83 90.12 -8.27
C ASP A 1247 102.90 91.30 -8.60
N LYS A 1248 103.41 92.26 -9.37
CA LYS A 1248 102.66 93.47 -9.72
C LYS A 1248 102.51 93.59 -11.23
N ILE A 1249 101.32 93.97 -11.68
CA ILE A 1249 101.07 94.43 -13.04
C ILE A 1249 101.47 95.90 -13.08
N VAL A 1250 102.44 96.21 -13.93
CA VAL A 1250 102.83 97.58 -14.25
C VAL A 1250 102.29 97.88 -15.63
N PHE A 1251 101.51 98.94 -15.78
CA PHE A 1251 101.01 99.35 -17.09
C PHE A 1251 100.94 100.86 -17.24
N TYR A 1252 100.92 101.30 -18.49
CA TYR A 1252 100.96 102.70 -18.87
C TYR A 1252 99.67 103.07 -19.57
N THR A 1253 98.91 103.96 -18.95
CA THR A 1253 97.71 104.56 -19.55
C THR A 1253 98.12 105.74 -20.43
N LYS A 1254 97.37 105.94 -21.51
CA LYS A 1254 97.53 107.14 -22.36
C LYS A 1254 96.90 108.36 -21.72
#